data_AF-I4HPC3-F1
#
_entry.id   AF-I4HPC3-F1
#
_cell.length_a   1.000
_cell.length_b   1.000
_cell.length_c   1.000
_cell.angle_alpha   90.00
_cell.angle_beta   90.00
_cell.angle_gamma   90.00
#
_symmetry.space_group_name_H-M   'P 1'
#
loop_
_entity.id
_entity.type
_entity.pdbx_description
1 polymer ?
#
loop_
_entity_poly.entity_id
_entity_poly.type
_entity_poly.pdbx_seq_one_letter_code
_entity_poly.pdbx_strand_id
1 'polypeptide(L)'
;MSGKSLTPTELAQLKGENDHAVINLGGQAVEIEMAFSFGTTGYRQFGTSGGDSGSGVSSDSYGNIYVTGYTNGSLPGNTNFGNNDFFVAKYDVYGNRLWVKQFGSAYSDYATGISSESSGNTYVSGRTEGGEDAFVAKYNANGNQLWMAQFGTSGYDSATGVSSDGSGNVYVSGYTDGSFPSYTNLGSYDAFVAKYDTSGNPVWVKQFSTSSHDYAEGISSDSNGNVYVSGKTFGSFLGYTNLGLYDAFVAKYDGNGNQLWLRQFGTSGDDEITGISSDSSDNVYVTGSTKGGLPGYSNLGSYDAFVAKYDGNGNQLWLRQFGTSGNDEITGISRDIDNNVYVTGYTTGSLPGNINAGGSDAFVAKYNANGTLNWVRQFGTSAADSANGIRIDSSGNVYVTGDTSGGLPGNSNSGSSDAFVVGFDSDGNILNNIYSNNFETSAGSEWSKTNRSTTPIGGRKFLGEFSNDTVSLTLNNPLLNNNTITVEFDLFIIRYWDGNTGYADSNYGDATFTLTTSNGQTLFNTTFSNYDTTTQSYPNSAGQGNYPARTGAVENNTLGYQNWYGGPKSDSVYHLTSTFTNASNLLSLNFTASGLQLWYNTSDVGSWGIDNISVRVLDVPTITLAVSPASVTEDGTSNLIYTFTRTGSTTNPLTINYSIGGTATNGTDYASIPTGITFAAGLSTATVTVNPTNDTAVENNETVALTLASGTGYTIGTATAVTGTITNDDFSKLSINNITVVEGQNSNAILTVTVDNPNPQPITFNYTTAPINATANVDYTSKTGTITIAPNTSTATISIPILNDNLNEANETFAINLSNPVNATLTNNKGIVTISDTLTANVTTTLPANVENLTLTGSANINGTGNAGNNNITGNSGNNQINGRAGIDTLTGGLGADTFIFQFGQSTISASDSITDFAINSDKIDLLTQGGLATNAPISFSRATDSTTTTLQNLINQVFTDANGAITGNQGLGVNSAALVQVTTGAIAGTYLVINDSTAGFQSSNDLLINITGFTGTLPALGSINVSSFFI
;
A
#
# COMPACT_ATOMS: atom_id res chain seq x y z
N MET A 1 2.38 -46.61 38.48
CA MET A 1 2.48 -47.90 39.21
C MET A 1 2.94 -47.78 40.69
N SER A 2 2.87 -46.61 41.37
CA SER A 2 3.25 -46.52 42.81
C SER A 2 2.41 -45.59 43.70
N GLY A 3 1.37 -44.92 43.18
CA GLY A 3 0.46 -44.10 43.98
C GLY A 3 1.10 -42.88 44.69
N LYS A 4 2.32 -42.49 44.34
CA LYS A 4 2.98 -41.27 44.84
C LYS A 4 2.55 -40.05 44.04
N SER A 5 2.21 -38.97 44.73
CA SER A 5 1.95 -37.65 44.14
C SER A 5 3.27 -36.95 43.78
N LEU A 6 3.25 -36.15 42.70
CA LEU A 6 4.36 -35.27 42.33
C LEU A 6 4.58 -34.20 43.42
N THR A 7 5.83 -33.92 43.74
CA THR A 7 6.20 -32.78 44.59
C THR A 7 5.99 -31.46 43.85
N PRO A 8 5.82 -30.32 44.57
CA PRO A 8 5.71 -29.01 43.92
C PRO A 8 6.91 -28.64 43.03
N THR A 9 8.11 -29.14 43.35
CA THR A 9 9.31 -28.92 42.55
C THR A 9 9.30 -29.76 41.27
N GLU A 10 8.94 -31.04 41.35
CA GLU A 10 8.75 -31.90 40.15
C GLU A 10 7.61 -31.36 39.26
N LEU A 11 6.54 -30.83 39.86
CA LEU A 11 5.44 -30.20 39.13
C LEU A 11 5.83 -28.85 38.50
N ALA A 12 6.71 -28.08 39.13
CA ALA A 12 7.24 -26.84 38.57
C ALA A 12 8.22 -27.12 37.42
N GLN A 13 9.01 -28.19 37.51
CA GLN A 13 9.90 -28.65 36.44
C GLN A 13 9.10 -29.15 35.23
N LEU A 14 8.07 -29.99 35.45
CA LEU A 14 7.09 -30.40 34.44
C LEU A 14 6.33 -29.24 33.77
N LYS A 15 6.18 -28.10 34.45
CA LYS A 15 5.53 -26.90 33.90
C LYS A 15 6.49 -25.96 33.18
N GLY A 16 7.80 -26.15 33.34
CA GLY A 16 8.85 -25.35 32.70
C GLY A 16 9.43 -26.00 31.44
N GLU A 17 9.30 -27.31 31.30
CA GLU A 17 9.79 -28.09 30.15
C GLU A 17 8.59 -28.48 29.27
N ASN A 18 8.51 -27.92 28.06
CA ASN A 18 7.31 -28.01 27.20
C ASN A 18 7.18 -29.31 26.40
N ASP A 19 8.26 -30.10 26.25
CA ASP A 19 8.26 -31.31 25.40
C ASP A 19 8.75 -32.56 26.14
N HIS A 20 9.75 -32.43 27.03
CA HIS A 20 10.36 -33.56 27.73
C HIS A 20 10.72 -33.22 29.18
N ALA A 21 10.19 -33.97 30.15
CA ALA A 21 10.62 -33.88 31.54
C ALA A 21 10.99 -35.25 32.09
N VAL A 22 12.19 -35.36 32.67
CA VAL A 22 12.62 -36.54 33.44
C VAL A 22 12.45 -36.23 34.92
N ILE A 23 11.50 -36.89 35.57
CA ILE A 23 11.29 -36.73 37.02
C ILE A 23 11.81 -37.96 37.77
N ASN A 24 12.37 -37.75 38.96
CA ASN A 24 12.92 -38.84 39.77
C ASN A 24 11.90 -39.35 40.79
N LEU A 25 11.09 -40.33 40.40
CA LEU A 25 10.11 -40.95 41.29
C LEU A 25 10.75 -42.05 42.15
N GLY A 26 11.26 -41.65 43.33
CA GLY A 26 11.77 -42.59 44.34
C GLY A 26 13.10 -43.24 43.96
N GLY A 27 13.97 -42.52 43.26
CA GLY A 27 15.29 -43.00 42.81
C GLY A 27 15.28 -43.68 41.44
N GLN A 28 14.12 -43.72 40.77
CA GLN A 28 14.02 -44.08 39.35
C GLN A 28 13.67 -42.85 38.53
N ALA A 29 14.41 -42.63 37.45
CA ALA A 29 14.06 -41.68 36.41
C ALA A 29 12.80 -42.17 35.69
N VAL A 30 11.76 -41.33 35.66
CA VAL A 30 10.52 -41.55 34.93
C VAL A 30 10.37 -40.41 33.96
N GLU A 31 10.43 -40.75 32.67
CA GLU A 31 10.19 -39.82 31.57
C GLU A 31 8.70 -39.55 31.46
N ILE A 32 8.33 -38.27 31.38
CA ILE A 32 6.96 -37.82 31.17
C ILE A 32 6.97 -36.95 29.92
N GLU A 33 6.24 -37.40 28.90
CA GLU A 33 5.85 -36.59 27.77
C GLU A 33 4.53 -35.88 28.12
N MET A 34 4.47 -34.56 27.94
CA MET A 34 3.20 -33.87 27.93
C MET A 34 2.50 -34.19 26.60
N ALA A 35 1.29 -34.76 26.66
CA ALA A 35 0.46 -34.97 25.47
C ALA A 35 0.16 -33.60 24.84
N PHE A 36 0.85 -33.28 23.76
CA PHE A 36 0.66 -32.03 23.03
C PHE A 36 0.29 -32.36 21.58
N SER A 37 -0.85 -31.81 21.14
CA SER A 37 -1.22 -31.67 19.74
C SER A 37 -0.38 -30.57 19.08
N PHE A 38 -0.57 -30.25 17.79
CA PHE A 38 -0.13 -28.96 17.25
C PHE A 38 -0.76 -27.88 18.11
N GLY A 39 -0.08 -27.43 19.17
CA GLY A 39 -0.73 -26.64 20.21
C GLY A 39 -1.12 -25.27 19.69
N THR A 40 -1.44 -24.38 20.62
CA THR A 40 -2.01 -23.04 20.38
C THR A 40 -1.25 -22.13 19.40
N THR A 41 -0.07 -22.54 18.93
CA THR A 41 0.80 -21.80 18.00
C THR A 41 1.08 -22.52 16.67
N GLY A 42 0.59 -23.75 16.46
CA GLY A 42 0.79 -24.53 15.21
C GLY A 42 2.22 -25.01 14.94
N TYR A 43 3.15 -24.74 15.87
CA TYR A 43 4.52 -25.25 15.87
C TYR A 43 4.66 -26.37 16.89
N ARG A 44 5.33 -27.45 16.49
CA ARG A 44 5.88 -28.46 17.39
C ARG A 44 7.39 -28.45 17.28
N GLN A 45 8.08 -28.16 18.37
CA GLN A 45 9.53 -28.32 18.49
C GLN A 45 9.79 -29.51 19.41
N PHE A 46 10.73 -30.38 19.03
CA PHE A 46 11.09 -31.56 19.82
C PHE A 46 12.55 -31.95 19.61
N GLY A 47 13.14 -32.53 20.65
CA GLY A 47 14.57 -32.83 20.62
C GLY A 47 15.08 -33.28 21.98
N THR A 48 16.39 -33.29 22.10
CA THR A 48 17.14 -33.69 23.28
C THR A 48 18.07 -32.55 23.69
N SER A 49 18.95 -32.76 24.67
CA SER A 49 19.98 -31.77 24.99
C SER A 49 21.06 -31.64 23.89
N GLY A 50 21.03 -32.52 22.89
CA GLY A 50 21.99 -32.58 21.81
C GLY A 50 21.64 -31.69 20.62
N GLY A 51 22.01 -32.14 19.42
CA GLY A 51 21.55 -31.57 18.16
C GLY A 51 20.56 -32.53 17.52
N ASP A 52 19.40 -31.99 17.15
CA ASP A 52 18.29 -32.73 16.58
C ASP A 52 17.81 -32.03 15.30
N SER A 53 17.46 -32.80 14.28
CA SER A 53 16.96 -32.24 13.02
C SER A 53 15.89 -33.13 12.41
N GLY A 54 14.84 -32.49 11.88
CA GLY A 54 13.87 -33.13 11.00
C GLY A 54 14.35 -33.04 9.54
N SER A 55 14.57 -34.19 8.89
CA SER A 55 15.08 -34.27 7.51
C SER A 55 13.96 -34.39 6.48
N GLY A 56 12.83 -35.01 6.83
CA GLY A 56 11.78 -35.32 5.86
C GLY A 56 10.42 -35.56 6.49
N VAL A 57 9.37 -35.28 5.72
CA VAL A 57 7.97 -35.45 6.14
C VAL A 57 7.13 -36.12 5.05
N SER A 58 6.25 -37.03 5.44
CA SER A 58 5.30 -37.72 4.55
C SER A 58 3.91 -37.86 5.21
N SER A 59 2.92 -38.29 4.44
CA SER A 59 1.55 -38.47 4.92
C SER A 59 0.88 -39.72 4.35
N ASP A 60 -0.08 -40.29 5.09
CA ASP A 60 -0.95 -41.40 4.65
C ASP A 60 -2.35 -40.89 4.22
N SER A 61 -3.23 -41.80 3.77
CA SER A 61 -4.58 -41.42 3.32
C SER A 61 -5.53 -41.03 4.45
N TYR A 62 -5.14 -41.24 5.72
CA TYR A 62 -5.88 -40.79 6.89
C TYR A 62 -5.42 -39.40 7.34
N GLY A 63 -4.43 -38.81 6.64
CA GLY A 63 -3.83 -37.52 6.97
C GLY A 63 -2.83 -37.58 8.13
N ASN A 64 -2.46 -38.78 8.62
CA ASN A 64 -1.40 -38.87 9.61
C ASN A 64 -0.09 -38.42 8.99
N ILE A 65 0.72 -37.72 9.78
CA ILE A 65 2.00 -37.15 9.35
C ILE A 65 3.13 -37.98 9.93
N TYR A 66 4.12 -38.28 9.09
CA TYR A 66 5.30 -39.04 9.45
C TYR A 66 6.52 -38.16 9.26
N VAL A 67 7.40 -38.14 10.25
CA VAL A 67 8.62 -37.31 10.26
C VAL A 67 9.80 -38.20 10.51
N THR A 68 10.87 -37.99 9.76
CA THR A 68 12.16 -38.64 10.00
C THR A 68 13.25 -37.60 10.15
N GLY A 69 14.35 -38.00 10.75
CA GLY A 69 15.47 -37.13 11.05
C GLY A 69 16.50 -37.85 11.89
N TYR A 70 17.34 -37.07 12.59
CA TYR A 70 18.33 -37.60 13.52
C TYR A 70 18.32 -36.83 14.84
N THR A 71 18.82 -37.48 15.88
CA THR A 71 18.85 -36.97 17.25
C THR A 71 20.15 -37.37 17.95
N ASN A 72 20.73 -36.45 18.73
CA ASN A 72 21.89 -36.73 19.58
C ASN A 72 21.46 -36.85 21.05
N GLY A 73 20.73 -37.93 21.34
CA GLY A 73 20.18 -38.20 22.66
C GLY A 73 19.06 -39.23 22.57
N SER A 74 18.55 -39.68 23.70
CA SER A 74 17.44 -40.63 23.73
C SER A 74 16.11 -39.88 23.59
N LEU A 75 15.32 -40.23 22.57
CA LEU A 75 13.92 -39.80 22.47
C LEU A 75 13.05 -40.65 23.42
N PRO A 76 11.88 -40.15 23.86
CA PRO A 76 11.08 -40.81 24.90
C PRO A 76 10.76 -42.27 24.59
N GLY A 77 11.05 -43.16 25.55
CA GLY A 77 10.84 -44.60 25.39
C GLY A 77 11.80 -45.30 24.41
N ASN A 78 12.88 -44.62 23.99
CA ASN A 78 13.93 -45.16 23.14
C ASN A 78 15.31 -44.95 23.78
N THR A 79 16.35 -45.54 23.18
CA THR A 79 17.73 -45.46 23.67
C THR A 79 18.62 -44.99 22.52
N ASN A 80 19.45 -43.97 22.76
CA ASN A 80 20.54 -43.62 21.85
C ASN A 80 21.67 -44.65 21.96
N PHE A 81 22.10 -45.21 20.85
CA PHE A 81 23.15 -46.23 20.78
C PHE A 81 24.54 -45.65 20.50
N GLY A 82 24.62 -44.41 20.04
CA GLY A 82 25.86 -43.79 19.55
C GLY A 82 25.86 -42.27 19.64
N ASN A 83 26.35 -41.61 18.59
CA ASN A 83 26.34 -40.15 18.47
C ASN A 83 24.94 -39.68 18.05
N ASN A 84 24.72 -39.59 16.74
CA ASN A 84 23.42 -39.28 16.16
C ASN A 84 22.75 -40.60 15.78
N ASP A 85 21.52 -40.80 16.23
CA ASP A 85 20.68 -41.92 15.80
C ASP A 85 19.52 -41.35 14.97
N PHE A 86 19.06 -42.09 13.97
CA PHE A 86 17.89 -41.64 13.21
C PHE A 86 16.59 -41.98 13.93
N PHE A 87 15.54 -41.20 13.68
CA PHE A 87 14.21 -41.47 14.22
C PHE A 87 13.13 -41.46 13.14
N VAL A 88 12.02 -42.10 13.48
CA VAL A 88 10.74 -42.01 12.76
C VAL A 88 9.66 -41.72 13.77
N ALA A 89 8.90 -40.65 13.56
CA ALA A 89 7.78 -40.26 14.40
C ALA A 89 6.50 -40.22 13.56
N LYS A 90 5.39 -40.64 14.16
CA LYS A 90 4.06 -40.52 13.57
C LYS A 90 3.20 -39.59 14.43
N TYR A 91 2.52 -38.69 13.76
CA TYR A 91 1.54 -37.77 14.31
C TYR A 91 0.19 -37.99 13.65
N ASP A 92 -0.89 -37.76 14.37
CA ASP A 92 -2.21 -37.66 13.75
C ASP A 92 -2.38 -36.32 13.01
N VAL A 93 -3.51 -36.16 12.31
CA VAL A 93 -3.89 -34.92 11.61
C VAL A 93 -3.92 -33.67 12.50
N TYR A 94 -3.94 -33.87 13.82
CA TYR A 94 -4.03 -32.82 14.82
C TYR A 94 -2.68 -32.53 15.48
N GLY A 95 -1.62 -33.25 15.12
CA GLY A 95 -0.26 -33.09 15.63
C GLY A 95 0.02 -33.81 16.93
N ASN A 96 -0.89 -34.67 17.40
CA ASN A 96 -0.60 -35.52 18.54
C ASN A 96 0.37 -36.61 18.09
N ARG A 97 1.45 -36.78 18.84
CA ARG A 97 2.39 -37.88 18.60
C ARG A 97 1.72 -39.21 18.93
N LEU A 98 1.57 -40.07 17.92
CA LEU A 98 1.05 -41.42 18.08
C LEU A 98 2.16 -42.38 18.54
N TRP A 99 3.35 -42.25 17.95
CA TRP A 99 4.54 -42.99 18.35
C TRP A 99 5.81 -42.33 17.82
N VAL A 100 6.94 -42.63 18.46
CA VAL A 100 8.29 -42.33 17.96
C VAL A 100 9.18 -43.55 18.16
N LYS A 101 10.04 -43.81 17.18
CA LYS A 101 11.00 -44.90 17.16
C LYS A 101 12.37 -44.36 16.77
N GLN A 102 13.38 -44.71 17.54
CA GLN A 102 14.77 -44.34 17.29
C GLN A 102 15.56 -45.61 16.95
N PHE A 103 16.47 -45.48 15.98
CA PHE A 103 17.26 -46.57 15.44
C PHE A 103 18.67 -46.07 15.16
N GLY A 104 19.66 -46.89 15.52
CA GLY A 104 21.04 -46.53 15.29
C GLY A 104 22.01 -47.62 15.75
N SER A 105 23.27 -47.26 15.69
CA SER A 105 24.45 -48.07 15.96
C SER A 105 25.36 -47.34 16.94
N ALA A 106 26.58 -47.82 17.13
CA ALA A 106 27.57 -47.09 17.93
C ALA A 106 28.15 -45.86 17.20
N TYR A 107 27.84 -45.70 15.91
CA TYR A 107 28.31 -44.61 15.05
C TYR A 107 27.18 -43.60 14.80
N SER A 108 27.40 -42.63 13.91
CA SER A 108 26.34 -41.70 13.53
C SER A 108 25.49 -42.30 12.41
N ASP A 109 24.18 -42.29 12.60
CA ASP A 109 23.17 -42.79 11.68
C ASP A 109 22.20 -41.66 11.35
N TYR A 110 22.00 -41.42 10.06
CA TYR A 110 21.20 -40.29 9.57
C TYR A 110 20.11 -40.80 8.64
N ALA A 111 18.86 -40.43 8.92
CA ALA A 111 17.78 -40.52 7.94
C ALA A 111 17.68 -39.23 7.13
N THR A 112 17.59 -39.37 5.81
CA THR A 112 17.59 -38.25 4.85
C THR A 112 16.28 -38.18 4.05
N GLY A 113 15.62 -39.31 3.82
CA GLY A 113 14.40 -39.39 3.01
C GLY A 113 13.29 -40.20 3.67
N ILE A 114 12.04 -39.81 3.41
CA ILE A 114 10.84 -40.53 3.85
C ILE A 114 9.77 -40.57 2.76
N SER A 115 9.10 -41.72 2.61
CA SER A 115 7.92 -41.88 1.75
C SER A 115 6.89 -42.75 2.45
N SER A 116 5.60 -42.48 2.27
CA SER A 116 4.52 -43.26 2.87
C SER A 116 3.49 -43.69 1.84
N GLU A 117 3.03 -44.93 1.98
CA GLU A 117 1.89 -45.47 1.24
C GLU A 117 0.57 -44.96 1.84
N SER A 118 -0.52 -45.05 1.06
CA SER A 118 -1.86 -44.72 1.55
C SER A 118 -2.26 -45.55 2.78
N SER A 119 -1.82 -46.82 2.87
CA SER A 119 -2.08 -47.70 4.01
C SER A 119 -1.30 -47.35 5.29
N GLY A 120 -0.42 -46.35 5.24
CA GLY A 120 0.40 -45.93 6.38
C GLY A 120 1.70 -46.72 6.58
N ASN A 121 2.06 -47.62 5.66
CA ASN A 121 3.43 -48.15 5.61
C ASN A 121 4.38 -47.03 5.19
N THR A 122 5.55 -46.97 5.80
CA THR A 122 6.50 -45.87 5.61
C THR A 122 7.89 -46.41 5.32
N TYR A 123 8.57 -45.76 4.39
CA TYR A 123 9.90 -46.06 3.93
C TYR A 123 10.84 -44.95 4.36
N VAL A 124 12.01 -45.32 4.86
CA VAL A 124 13.04 -44.38 5.29
C VAL A 124 14.36 -44.78 4.65
N SER A 125 15.10 -43.81 4.14
CA SER A 125 16.44 -44.00 3.60
C SER A 125 17.44 -43.12 4.32
N GLY A 126 18.71 -43.51 4.27
CA GLY A 126 19.75 -42.74 4.90
C GLY A 126 21.13 -43.39 4.81
N ARG A 127 21.98 -43.06 5.77
CA ARG A 127 23.33 -43.62 5.91
C ARG A 127 23.65 -44.08 7.33
N THR A 128 24.53 -45.06 7.43
CA THR A 128 25.06 -45.58 8.69
C THR A 128 26.59 -45.55 8.65
N GLU A 129 27.28 -44.84 9.54
CA GLU A 129 28.75 -44.67 9.51
C GLU A 129 29.56 -45.92 9.98
N GLY A 130 28.90 -47.07 10.16
CA GLY A 130 29.47 -48.30 10.74
C GLY A 130 29.67 -49.49 9.79
N GLY A 131 29.43 -49.36 8.48
CA GLY A 131 29.58 -50.38 7.43
C GLY A 131 28.30 -50.71 6.65
N GLU A 132 28.44 -50.90 5.33
CA GLU A 132 27.40 -50.77 4.27
C GLU A 132 26.62 -49.45 4.41
N ASP A 133 27.16 -48.42 3.78
CA ASP A 133 27.01 -47.04 4.24
C ASP A 133 25.68 -46.39 3.82
N ALA A 134 24.88 -47.01 2.95
CA ALA A 134 23.51 -46.60 2.64
C ALA A 134 22.47 -47.62 3.13
N PHE A 135 21.29 -47.16 3.54
CA PHE A 135 20.20 -48.05 3.91
C PHE A 135 18.84 -47.59 3.38
N VAL A 136 17.92 -48.56 3.31
CA VAL A 136 16.48 -48.34 3.17
C VAL A 136 15.72 -49.30 4.07
N ALA A 137 14.71 -48.80 4.78
CA ALA A 137 13.91 -49.57 5.74
C ALA A 137 12.41 -49.34 5.52
N LYS A 138 11.61 -50.37 5.77
CA LYS A 138 10.14 -50.31 5.73
C LYS A 138 9.56 -50.52 7.12
N TYR A 139 8.62 -49.67 7.50
CA TYR A 139 7.85 -49.72 8.74
C TYR A 139 6.35 -49.83 8.43
N ASN A 140 5.60 -50.51 9.29
CA ASN A 140 4.14 -50.51 9.21
C ASN A 140 3.53 -49.29 9.93
N ALA A 141 2.21 -49.13 9.84
CA ALA A 141 1.50 -47.99 10.44
C ALA A 141 1.64 -47.85 11.97
N ASN A 142 2.08 -48.89 12.67
CA ASN A 142 2.32 -48.91 14.12
C ASN A 142 3.81 -48.67 14.48
N GLY A 143 4.65 -48.39 13.49
CA GLY A 143 6.09 -48.14 13.69
C GLY A 143 6.93 -49.41 13.86
N ASN A 144 6.39 -50.59 13.56
CA ASN A 144 7.19 -51.82 13.58
C ASN A 144 7.94 -51.97 12.25
N GLN A 145 9.25 -52.18 12.33
CA GLN A 145 10.09 -52.48 11.18
C GLN A 145 9.67 -53.82 10.55
N LEU A 146 9.38 -53.81 9.25
CA LEU A 146 9.07 -54.99 8.46
C LEU A 146 10.34 -55.59 7.85
N TRP A 147 11.19 -54.74 7.29
CA TRP A 147 12.51 -55.12 6.76
C TRP A 147 13.43 -53.90 6.72
N MET A 148 14.73 -54.16 6.63
CA MET A 148 15.77 -53.16 6.37
C MET A 148 16.82 -53.79 5.46
N ALA A 149 17.23 -53.05 4.44
CA ALA A 149 18.31 -53.39 3.53
C ALA A 149 19.42 -52.34 3.67
N GLN A 150 20.57 -52.76 4.18
CA GLN A 150 21.82 -52.01 4.01
C GLN A 150 22.42 -52.42 2.67
N PHE A 151 23.07 -51.46 2.00
CA PHE A 151 23.69 -51.67 0.71
C PHE A 151 24.74 -50.59 0.44
N GLY A 152 25.65 -50.88 -0.48
CA GLY A 152 26.70 -49.94 -0.83
C GLY A 152 27.92 -50.64 -1.41
N THR A 153 29.05 -50.01 -1.23
CA THR A 153 30.38 -50.44 -1.66
C THR A 153 31.27 -50.60 -0.43
N SER A 154 32.58 -50.75 -0.64
CA SER A 154 33.54 -50.82 0.47
C SER A 154 33.98 -49.45 0.99
N GLY A 155 33.54 -48.37 0.35
CA GLY A 155 33.82 -47.01 0.77
C GLY A 155 32.53 -46.28 1.14
N TYR A 156 32.58 -44.94 1.15
CA TYR A 156 31.48 -44.11 1.59
C TYR A 156 30.29 -44.14 0.62
N ASP A 157 29.13 -44.54 1.13
CA ASP A 157 27.85 -44.52 0.42
C ASP A 157 26.81 -43.74 1.22
N SER A 158 25.89 -43.07 0.53
CA SER A 158 24.78 -42.39 1.20
C SER A 158 23.54 -42.43 0.33
N ALA A 159 22.42 -42.87 0.90
CA ALA A 159 21.12 -42.64 0.32
C ALA A 159 20.60 -41.25 0.74
N THR A 160 20.11 -40.49 -0.22
CA THR A 160 19.64 -39.10 -0.07
C THR A 160 18.13 -38.98 -0.15
N GLY A 161 17.47 -39.88 -0.89
CA GLY A 161 16.03 -39.84 -1.09
C GLY A 161 15.42 -41.22 -1.29
N VAL A 162 14.12 -41.33 -0.98
CA VAL A 162 13.32 -42.55 -1.16
C VAL A 162 11.95 -42.21 -1.74
N SER A 163 11.49 -43.04 -2.66
CA SER A 163 10.13 -42.97 -3.23
C SER A 163 9.55 -44.37 -3.37
N SER A 164 8.22 -44.48 -3.50
CA SER A 164 7.53 -45.75 -3.66
C SER A 164 6.43 -45.65 -4.72
N ASP A 165 6.30 -46.68 -5.56
CA ASP A 165 5.22 -46.76 -6.55
C ASP A 165 3.92 -47.34 -5.97
N GLY A 166 2.83 -47.27 -6.74
CA GLY A 166 1.52 -47.79 -6.33
C GLY A 166 1.46 -49.31 -6.14
N SER A 167 2.51 -50.06 -6.51
CA SER A 167 2.65 -51.49 -6.25
C SER A 167 3.47 -51.80 -4.99
N GLY A 168 4.00 -50.76 -4.33
CA GLY A 168 4.83 -50.87 -3.12
C GLY A 168 6.30 -51.21 -3.40
N ASN A 169 6.79 -51.10 -4.64
CA ASN A 169 8.23 -51.15 -4.88
C ASN A 169 8.86 -49.84 -4.41
N VAL A 170 10.12 -49.92 -4.00
CA VAL A 170 10.85 -48.81 -3.40
C VAL A 170 12.01 -48.42 -4.29
N TYR A 171 12.23 -47.11 -4.43
CA TYR A 171 13.30 -46.52 -5.21
C TYR A 171 14.14 -45.63 -4.31
N VAL A 172 15.45 -45.71 -4.45
CA VAL A 172 16.42 -44.97 -3.62
C VAL A 172 17.43 -44.27 -4.53
N SER A 173 17.69 -42.99 -4.26
CA SER A 173 18.79 -42.23 -4.87
C SER A 173 19.91 -41.99 -3.87
N GLY A 174 21.12 -41.76 -4.37
CA GLY A 174 22.26 -41.44 -3.53
C GLY A 174 23.56 -41.29 -4.29
N TYR A 175 24.66 -41.36 -3.57
CA TYR A 175 26.01 -41.31 -4.13
C TYR A 175 26.97 -42.26 -3.41
N THR A 176 28.05 -42.65 -4.09
CA THR A 176 29.07 -43.60 -3.61
C THR A 176 30.47 -43.19 -4.06
N ASP A 177 31.49 -43.36 -3.20
CA ASP A 177 32.91 -43.23 -3.61
C ASP A 177 33.51 -44.55 -4.17
N GLY A 178 32.69 -45.61 -4.22
CA GLY A 178 33.08 -46.93 -4.70
C GLY A 178 32.39 -47.33 -6.01
N SER A 179 32.54 -48.61 -6.36
CA SER A 179 31.97 -49.21 -7.57
C SER A 179 30.93 -50.27 -7.24
N PHE A 180 29.68 -50.07 -7.67
CA PHE A 180 28.68 -51.14 -7.65
C PHE A 180 29.04 -52.27 -8.64
N PRO A 181 28.50 -53.50 -8.44
CA PRO A 181 28.75 -54.60 -9.36
C PRO A 181 28.38 -54.25 -10.81
N SER A 182 29.33 -54.44 -11.74
CA SER A 182 29.24 -54.09 -13.17
C SER A 182 29.41 -52.61 -13.52
N TYR A 183 29.75 -51.76 -12.55
CA TYR A 183 30.11 -50.35 -12.76
C TYR A 183 31.56 -50.11 -12.35
N THR A 184 32.09 -48.95 -12.73
CA THR A 184 33.43 -48.51 -12.33
C THR A 184 33.30 -47.07 -11.88
N ASN A 185 33.82 -46.77 -10.70
CA ASN A 185 33.86 -45.42 -10.19
C ASN A 185 34.75 -44.57 -11.09
N LEU A 186 34.21 -43.48 -11.64
CA LEU A 186 34.92 -42.60 -12.56
C LEU A 186 35.49 -41.34 -11.88
N GLY A 187 34.97 -40.99 -10.70
CA GLY A 187 35.25 -39.75 -9.97
C GLY A 187 35.63 -39.96 -8.51
N SER A 188 35.30 -38.98 -7.66
CA SER A 188 35.42 -39.14 -6.19
C SER A 188 34.10 -39.61 -5.56
N TYR A 189 32.97 -39.17 -6.12
CA TYR A 189 31.63 -39.61 -5.74
C TYR A 189 30.80 -39.75 -7.01
N ASP A 190 30.11 -40.86 -7.15
CA ASP A 190 29.27 -41.21 -8.29
C ASP A 190 27.82 -41.34 -7.85
N ALA A 191 26.90 -40.75 -8.62
CA ALA A 191 25.48 -40.84 -8.36
C ALA A 191 24.94 -42.25 -8.65
N PHE A 192 23.95 -42.69 -7.86
CA PHE A 192 23.24 -43.93 -8.10
C PHE A 192 21.73 -43.81 -7.93
N VAL A 193 21.01 -44.73 -8.56
CA VAL A 193 19.60 -45.03 -8.31
C VAL A 193 19.40 -46.54 -8.21
N ALA A 194 18.62 -46.99 -7.23
CA ALA A 194 18.35 -48.40 -6.97
C ALA A 194 16.85 -48.68 -6.81
N LYS A 195 16.43 -49.90 -7.14
CA LYS A 195 15.06 -50.41 -6.96
C LYS A 195 15.05 -51.65 -6.08
N TYR A 196 14.11 -51.70 -5.15
CA TYR A 196 13.81 -52.82 -4.28
C TYR A 196 12.36 -53.26 -4.45
N ASP A 197 12.11 -54.56 -4.33
CA ASP A 197 10.75 -55.11 -4.32
C ASP A 197 10.05 -54.86 -2.97
N THR A 198 8.76 -55.24 -2.89
CA THR A 198 7.94 -55.05 -1.67
C THR A 198 8.47 -55.78 -0.43
N SER A 199 9.34 -56.77 -0.62
CA SER A 199 9.97 -57.58 0.43
C SER A 199 11.38 -57.10 0.80
N GLY A 200 11.87 -56.03 0.15
CA GLY A 200 13.19 -55.46 0.41
C GLY A 200 14.33 -56.15 -0.36
N ASN A 201 14.04 -56.96 -1.38
CA ASN A 201 15.09 -57.55 -2.21
C ASN A 201 15.54 -56.57 -3.30
N PRO A 202 16.85 -56.44 -3.58
CA PRO A 202 17.34 -55.58 -4.65
C PRO A 202 16.92 -56.14 -6.03
N VAL A 203 16.35 -55.28 -6.87
CA VAL A 203 15.93 -55.61 -8.24
C VAL A 203 17.00 -55.14 -9.24
N TRP A 204 17.41 -53.88 -9.14
CA TRP A 204 18.50 -53.32 -9.94
C TRP A 204 19.14 -52.11 -9.25
N VAL A 205 20.40 -51.82 -9.61
CA VAL A 205 21.13 -50.59 -9.27
C VAL A 205 21.76 -50.01 -10.54
N LYS A 206 21.70 -48.69 -10.69
CA LYS A 206 22.29 -47.91 -11.78
C LYS A 206 23.21 -46.86 -11.17
N GLN A 207 24.50 -46.99 -11.42
CA GLN A 207 25.50 -45.96 -11.12
C GLN A 207 25.77 -45.17 -12.41
N PHE A 208 25.75 -43.83 -12.33
CA PHE A 208 25.98 -42.94 -13.45
C PHE A 208 26.77 -41.72 -12.98
N SER A 209 27.78 -41.33 -13.74
CA SER A 209 28.76 -40.35 -13.28
C SER A 209 29.55 -39.71 -14.42
N THR A 210 30.33 -38.72 -14.03
CA THR A 210 31.38 -38.05 -14.80
C THR A 210 32.74 -38.41 -14.18
N SER A 211 33.84 -37.84 -14.66
CA SER A 211 35.15 -38.01 -14.01
C SER A 211 35.34 -37.10 -12.79
N SER A 212 34.27 -36.65 -12.14
CA SER A 212 34.28 -35.62 -11.09
C SER A 212 33.29 -35.99 -9.97
N HIS A 213 32.77 -35.02 -9.22
CA HIS A 213 31.83 -35.31 -8.12
C HIS A 213 30.40 -35.24 -8.66
N ASP A 214 29.63 -36.31 -8.47
CA ASP A 214 28.25 -36.45 -8.94
C ASP A 214 27.35 -36.91 -7.78
N TYR A 215 26.36 -36.08 -7.44
CA TYR A 215 25.45 -36.34 -6.33
C TYR A 215 24.02 -36.43 -6.85
N ALA A 216 23.32 -37.54 -6.59
CA ALA A 216 21.86 -37.58 -6.70
C ALA A 216 21.26 -37.25 -5.33
N GLU A 217 20.43 -36.21 -5.29
CA GLU A 217 19.85 -35.64 -4.06
C GLU A 217 18.36 -35.96 -3.92
N GLY A 218 17.62 -35.88 -5.03
CA GLY A 218 16.17 -36.05 -5.04
C GLY A 218 15.72 -37.26 -5.86
N ILE A 219 14.64 -37.90 -5.43
CA ILE A 219 13.97 -38.97 -6.19
C ILE A 219 12.44 -38.88 -6.13
N SER A 220 11.80 -39.15 -7.26
CA SER A 220 10.34 -39.31 -7.35
C SER A 220 10.00 -40.48 -8.26
N SER A 221 8.82 -41.07 -8.07
CA SER A 221 8.32 -42.15 -8.92
C SER A 221 6.86 -41.90 -9.30
N ASP A 222 6.46 -42.41 -10.46
CA ASP A 222 5.06 -42.39 -10.90
C ASP A 222 4.38 -43.74 -10.70
N SER A 223 3.06 -43.77 -10.90
CA SER A 223 2.25 -44.99 -10.78
C SER A 223 2.56 -46.07 -11.83
N ASN A 224 3.25 -45.71 -12.91
CA ASN A 224 3.70 -46.64 -13.96
C ASN A 224 5.09 -47.23 -13.65
N GLY A 225 5.73 -46.79 -12.55
CA GLY A 225 7.05 -47.24 -12.13
C GLY A 225 8.20 -46.53 -12.85
N ASN A 226 7.97 -45.41 -13.54
CA ASN A 226 9.08 -44.55 -13.97
C ASN A 226 9.68 -43.83 -12.77
N VAL A 227 10.97 -43.55 -12.84
CA VAL A 227 11.75 -42.97 -11.76
C VAL A 227 12.44 -41.71 -12.25
N TYR A 228 12.38 -40.66 -11.45
CA TYR A 228 12.98 -39.37 -11.72
C TYR A 228 14.00 -39.08 -10.64
N VAL A 229 15.21 -38.71 -11.07
CA VAL A 229 16.34 -38.46 -10.17
C VAL A 229 16.90 -37.08 -10.49
N SER A 230 17.25 -36.31 -9.46
CA SER A 230 17.88 -35.00 -9.62
C SER A 230 19.07 -34.83 -8.70
N GLY A 231 19.93 -33.88 -9.03
CA GLY A 231 21.07 -33.56 -8.20
C GLY A 231 22.02 -32.57 -8.86
N LYS A 232 23.31 -32.72 -8.56
CA LYS A 232 24.38 -31.83 -9.02
C LYS A 232 25.62 -32.60 -9.50
N THR A 233 26.35 -32.01 -10.44
CA THR A 233 27.57 -32.58 -11.02
C THR A 233 28.66 -31.51 -11.17
N PHE A 234 29.91 -31.85 -10.82
CA PHE A 234 31.07 -31.01 -11.11
C PHE A 234 31.64 -31.27 -12.52
N GLY A 235 31.06 -32.24 -13.25
CA GLY A 235 31.51 -32.68 -14.55
C GLY A 235 30.51 -32.41 -15.68
N SER A 236 30.84 -32.93 -16.86
CA SER A 236 29.99 -32.85 -18.05
C SER A 236 29.45 -34.24 -18.39
N PHE A 237 28.12 -34.42 -18.29
CA PHE A 237 27.49 -35.62 -18.82
C PHE A 237 27.59 -35.67 -20.35
N LEU A 238 27.40 -36.85 -20.93
CA LEU A 238 27.49 -37.04 -22.39
C LEU A 238 26.51 -36.11 -23.12
N GLY A 239 27.05 -35.22 -23.96
CA GLY A 239 26.27 -34.24 -24.73
C GLY A 239 26.00 -32.91 -24.02
N TYR A 240 26.54 -32.73 -22.81
CA TYR A 240 26.45 -31.50 -22.02
C TYR A 240 27.83 -30.89 -21.78
N THR A 241 27.86 -29.67 -21.25
CA THR A 241 29.09 -28.98 -20.87
C THR A 241 28.86 -28.35 -19.52
N ASN A 242 29.78 -28.61 -18.58
CA ASN A 242 29.79 -27.98 -17.28
C ASN A 242 30.08 -26.48 -17.44
N LEU A 243 29.21 -25.62 -16.93
CA LEU A 243 29.30 -24.18 -17.13
C LEU A 243 30.07 -23.45 -16.02
N GLY A 244 30.33 -24.11 -14.90
CA GLY A 244 30.82 -23.48 -13.67
C GLY A 244 31.48 -24.46 -12.70
N LEU A 245 31.00 -24.46 -11.46
CA LEU A 245 31.41 -25.42 -10.43
C LEU A 245 30.46 -26.61 -10.48
N TYR A 246 29.47 -26.65 -9.59
CA TYR A 246 28.37 -27.60 -9.71
C TYR A 246 27.33 -27.13 -10.74
N ASP A 247 26.91 -28.03 -11.62
CA ASP A 247 25.74 -27.88 -12.48
C ASP A 247 24.61 -28.79 -12.00
N ALA A 248 23.37 -28.33 -12.12
CA ALA A 248 22.19 -29.10 -11.81
C ALA A 248 21.90 -30.16 -12.89
N PHE A 249 21.39 -31.32 -12.49
CA PHE A 249 20.86 -32.31 -13.43
C PHE A 249 19.52 -32.91 -13.00
N VAL A 250 18.76 -33.37 -14.00
CA VAL A 250 17.56 -34.19 -13.83
C VAL A 250 17.57 -35.33 -14.85
N ALA A 251 17.23 -36.54 -14.43
CA ALA A 251 17.22 -37.74 -15.25
C ALA A 251 15.93 -38.54 -15.03
N LYS A 252 15.52 -39.28 -16.07
CA LYS A 252 14.37 -40.19 -16.05
C LYS A 252 14.79 -41.59 -16.42
N TYR A 253 14.27 -42.57 -15.68
CA TYR A 253 14.43 -44.00 -15.91
C TYR A 253 13.07 -44.68 -16.05
N ASP A 254 13.00 -45.73 -16.85
CA ASP A 254 11.83 -46.64 -16.87
C ASP A 254 11.87 -47.61 -15.68
N GLY A 255 10.79 -48.38 -15.47
CA GLY A 255 10.69 -49.35 -14.36
C GLY A 255 11.71 -50.50 -14.39
N ASN A 256 12.42 -50.69 -15.51
CA ASN A 256 13.52 -51.66 -15.67
C ASN A 256 14.91 -51.03 -15.44
N GLY A 257 14.96 -49.73 -15.15
CA GLY A 257 16.19 -48.97 -14.92
C GLY A 257 16.89 -48.51 -16.19
N ASN A 258 16.22 -48.48 -17.35
CA ASN A 258 16.81 -47.88 -18.55
C ASN A 258 16.65 -46.35 -18.48
N GLN A 259 17.74 -45.61 -18.65
CA GLN A 259 17.69 -44.15 -18.72
C GLN A 259 17.01 -43.70 -20.02
N LEU A 260 15.90 -42.99 -19.89
CA LEU A 260 15.14 -42.44 -21.01
C LEU A 260 15.70 -41.10 -21.47
N TRP A 261 16.04 -40.23 -20.51
CA TRP A 261 16.69 -38.95 -20.79
C TRP A 261 17.42 -38.41 -19.56
N LEU A 262 18.37 -37.50 -19.80
CA LEU A 262 19.04 -36.66 -18.79
C LEU A 262 19.11 -35.23 -19.31
N ARG A 263 19.07 -34.26 -18.40
CA ARG A 263 19.29 -32.83 -18.65
C ARG A 263 20.28 -32.32 -17.62
N GLN A 264 21.29 -31.57 -18.07
CA GLN A 264 22.20 -30.80 -17.23
C GLN A 264 22.06 -29.32 -17.60
N PHE A 265 22.04 -28.44 -16.61
CA PHE A 265 21.99 -26.99 -16.77
C PHE A 265 22.62 -26.28 -15.56
N GLY A 266 23.08 -25.05 -15.74
CA GLY A 266 23.68 -24.26 -14.67
C GLY A 266 24.14 -22.89 -15.16
N THR A 267 24.99 -22.27 -14.36
CA THR A 267 25.61 -20.96 -14.56
C THR A 267 27.13 -21.10 -14.42
N SER A 268 27.86 -19.98 -14.29
CA SER A 268 29.29 -20.04 -13.96
C SER A 268 29.55 -20.33 -12.47
N GLY A 269 28.50 -20.35 -11.64
CA GLY A 269 28.57 -20.60 -10.20
C GLY A 269 28.27 -22.05 -9.83
N ASP A 270 27.82 -22.24 -8.60
CA ASP A 270 27.23 -23.48 -8.10
C ASP A 270 25.73 -23.49 -8.41
N ASP A 271 25.25 -24.57 -9.00
CA ASP A 271 23.86 -24.80 -9.37
C ASP A 271 23.46 -26.23 -8.98
N GLU A 272 22.39 -26.38 -8.22
CA GLU A 272 21.97 -27.69 -7.71
C GLU A 272 20.45 -27.86 -7.71
N ILE A 273 19.99 -29.10 -7.87
CA ILE A 273 18.61 -29.50 -7.58
C ILE A 273 18.61 -30.37 -6.33
N THR A 274 17.92 -29.92 -5.30
CA THR A 274 17.76 -30.60 -4.01
C THR A 274 16.46 -31.41 -3.95
N GLY A 275 15.41 -30.98 -4.65
CA GLY A 275 14.08 -31.58 -4.58
C GLY A 275 13.49 -31.91 -5.95
N ILE A 276 12.73 -33.00 -6.03
CA ILE A 276 12.00 -33.42 -7.23
C ILE A 276 10.64 -34.05 -6.91
N SER A 277 9.65 -33.78 -7.74
CA SER A 277 8.32 -34.39 -7.68
C SER A 277 7.75 -34.65 -9.07
N SER A 278 7.06 -35.77 -9.31
CA SER A 278 6.44 -36.10 -10.62
C SER A 278 4.92 -36.26 -10.54
N ASP A 279 4.16 -35.70 -11.50
CA ASP A 279 2.69 -35.79 -11.53
C ASP A 279 2.17 -37.01 -12.32
N SER A 280 0.87 -37.26 -12.23
CA SER A 280 0.22 -38.37 -12.94
C SER A 280 0.21 -38.21 -14.46
N SER A 281 0.57 -37.03 -14.97
CA SER A 281 0.67 -36.72 -16.40
C SER A 281 2.11 -36.73 -16.89
N ASP A 282 3.02 -37.39 -16.15
CA ASP A 282 4.42 -37.57 -16.53
C ASP A 282 5.27 -36.29 -16.46
N ASN A 283 4.75 -35.18 -15.92
CA ASN A 283 5.53 -33.95 -15.74
C ASN A 283 6.36 -34.01 -14.46
N VAL A 284 7.50 -33.34 -14.49
CA VAL A 284 8.50 -33.33 -13.41
C VAL A 284 8.73 -31.91 -12.93
N TYR A 285 8.83 -31.73 -11.63
CA TYR A 285 9.02 -30.44 -10.98
C TYR A 285 10.26 -30.55 -10.12
N VAL A 286 11.19 -29.62 -10.30
CA VAL A 286 12.48 -29.62 -9.62
C VAL A 286 12.70 -28.31 -8.91
N THR A 287 13.41 -28.36 -7.79
CA THR A 287 13.76 -27.20 -6.98
C THR A 287 15.20 -27.26 -6.53
N GLY A 288 15.81 -26.09 -6.36
CA GLY A 288 17.11 -25.99 -5.74
C GLY A 288 17.60 -24.55 -5.70
N SER A 289 18.91 -24.37 -5.77
CA SER A 289 19.59 -23.09 -5.60
C SER A 289 20.62 -22.88 -6.71
N THR A 290 20.89 -21.61 -7.03
CA THR A 290 21.84 -21.18 -8.05
C THR A 290 22.66 -20.00 -7.57
N LYS A 291 23.96 -19.99 -7.87
CA LYS A 291 24.90 -18.88 -7.64
C LYS A 291 25.12 -18.10 -8.94
N GLY A 292 24.02 -17.73 -9.59
CA GLY A 292 24.01 -17.06 -10.88
C GLY A 292 22.61 -16.74 -11.36
N GLY A 293 22.52 -16.04 -12.49
CA GLY A 293 21.24 -15.78 -13.15
C GLY A 293 20.94 -16.89 -14.16
N LEU A 294 19.96 -17.74 -13.85
CA LEU A 294 19.42 -18.71 -14.81
C LEU A 294 18.73 -17.99 -15.98
N PRO A 295 18.50 -18.64 -17.13
CA PRO A 295 17.98 -17.97 -18.33
C PRO A 295 16.73 -17.12 -18.08
N GLY A 296 16.87 -15.80 -18.27
CA GLY A 296 15.79 -14.83 -18.06
C GLY A 296 15.75 -14.19 -16.67
N TYR A 297 16.68 -14.51 -15.78
CA TYR A 297 16.76 -14.01 -14.40
C TYR A 297 18.12 -13.38 -14.11
N SER A 298 18.18 -12.60 -13.03
CA SER A 298 19.41 -12.00 -12.49
C SER A 298 19.64 -12.55 -11.09
N ASN A 299 20.92 -12.76 -10.75
CA ASN A 299 21.30 -13.17 -9.40
C ASN A 299 21.12 -12.01 -8.42
N LEU A 300 20.32 -12.19 -7.38
CA LEU A 300 20.03 -11.17 -6.37
C LEU A 300 21.01 -11.26 -5.20
N GLY A 301 21.45 -12.46 -4.84
CA GLY A 301 22.29 -12.74 -3.68
C GLY A 301 23.46 -13.67 -3.95
N SER A 302 23.86 -14.43 -2.92
CA SER A 302 24.91 -15.44 -3.04
C SER A 302 24.36 -16.75 -3.59
N TYR A 303 23.25 -17.23 -3.05
CA TYR A 303 22.44 -18.30 -3.63
C TYR A 303 21.01 -17.80 -3.77
N ASP A 304 20.42 -17.98 -4.95
CA ASP A 304 19.01 -17.73 -5.19
C ASP A 304 18.27 -19.06 -5.38
N ALA A 305 17.06 -19.14 -4.85
CA ALA A 305 16.19 -20.29 -5.00
C ALA A 305 15.58 -20.36 -6.40
N PHE A 306 15.37 -21.56 -6.93
CA PHE A 306 14.61 -21.75 -8.17
C PHE A 306 13.65 -22.94 -8.13
N VAL A 307 12.60 -22.83 -8.96
CA VAL A 307 11.63 -23.88 -9.23
C VAL A 307 11.47 -24.02 -10.75
N ALA A 308 11.50 -25.24 -11.27
CA ALA A 308 11.28 -25.49 -12.69
C ALA A 308 10.35 -26.68 -12.92
N LYS A 309 9.65 -26.66 -14.06
CA LYS A 309 8.80 -27.76 -14.53
C LYS A 309 9.28 -28.25 -15.89
N TYR A 310 9.28 -29.56 -16.06
CA TYR A 310 9.59 -30.28 -17.29
C TYR A 310 8.42 -31.18 -17.70
N ASP A 311 8.22 -31.36 -19.00
CA ASP A 311 7.31 -32.38 -19.52
C ASP A 311 7.92 -33.79 -19.44
N GLY A 312 7.12 -34.82 -19.76
CA GLY A 312 7.57 -36.22 -19.76
C GLY A 312 8.73 -36.56 -20.70
N ASN A 313 9.00 -35.70 -21.69
CA ASN A 313 10.11 -35.84 -22.62
C ASN A 313 11.37 -35.06 -22.17
N GLY A 314 11.30 -34.38 -21.03
CA GLY A 314 12.40 -33.58 -20.48
C GLY A 314 12.53 -32.20 -21.13
N ASN A 315 11.48 -31.64 -21.72
CA ASN A 315 11.47 -30.24 -22.17
C ASN A 315 11.05 -29.33 -21.01
N GLN A 316 11.83 -28.29 -20.74
CA GLN A 316 11.48 -27.30 -19.71
C GLN A 316 10.25 -26.49 -20.15
N LEU A 317 9.18 -26.55 -19.35
CA LEU A 317 7.94 -25.80 -19.57
C LEU A 317 8.01 -24.40 -18.96
N TRP A 318 8.52 -24.30 -17.74
CA TRP A 318 8.76 -23.02 -17.07
C TRP A 318 9.85 -23.12 -16.01
N LEU A 319 10.45 -21.97 -15.68
CA LEU A 319 11.44 -21.79 -14.62
C LEU A 319 11.17 -20.47 -13.90
N ARG A 320 11.36 -20.45 -12.58
CA ARG A 320 11.27 -19.28 -11.70
C ARG A 320 12.49 -19.25 -10.79
N GLN A 321 13.20 -18.14 -10.76
CA GLN A 321 14.25 -17.86 -9.78
C GLN A 321 13.79 -16.71 -8.88
N PHE A 322 14.04 -16.82 -7.58
CA PHE A 322 13.69 -15.82 -6.58
C PHE A 322 14.68 -15.86 -5.41
N GLY A 323 14.84 -14.76 -4.70
CA GLY A 323 15.77 -14.66 -3.59
C GLY A 323 15.84 -13.25 -3.03
N THR A 324 16.80 -13.04 -2.15
CA THR A 324 17.15 -11.78 -1.50
C THR A 324 18.60 -11.43 -1.84
N SER A 325 19.18 -10.44 -1.15
CA SER A 325 20.62 -10.19 -1.25
C SER A 325 21.48 -11.23 -0.49
N GLY A 326 20.85 -12.16 0.22
CA GLY A 326 21.47 -13.17 1.08
C GLY A 326 21.64 -14.54 0.41
N ASN A 327 21.62 -15.59 1.23
CA ASN A 327 21.44 -16.96 0.76
C ASN A 327 19.95 -17.30 0.82
N ASP A 328 19.44 -17.89 -0.25
CA ASP A 328 18.08 -18.36 -0.40
C ASP A 328 18.11 -19.75 -1.04
N GLU A 329 17.78 -20.77 -0.26
CA GLU A 329 17.91 -22.16 -0.68
C GLU A 329 16.59 -22.91 -0.48
N ILE A 330 16.22 -23.75 -1.44
CA ILE A 330 15.10 -24.69 -1.32
C ILE A 330 15.69 -26.06 -1.02
N THR A 331 15.08 -26.76 -0.06
CA THR A 331 15.47 -28.11 0.38
C THR A 331 14.37 -29.14 0.09
N GLY A 332 13.10 -28.72 0.04
CA GLY A 332 11.97 -29.61 -0.14
C GLY A 332 10.93 -29.13 -1.14
N ILE A 333 10.27 -30.07 -1.80
CA ILE A 333 9.17 -29.84 -2.75
C ILE A 333 8.03 -30.83 -2.51
N SER A 334 6.79 -30.36 -2.61
CA SER A 334 5.58 -31.18 -2.64
C SER A 334 4.53 -30.58 -3.56
N ARG A 335 3.46 -31.33 -3.84
CA ARG A 335 2.34 -30.86 -4.68
C ARG A 335 1.00 -31.28 -4.11
N ASP A 336 -0.02 -30.48 -4.41
CA ASP A 336 -1.41 -30.84 -4.16
C ASP A 336 -2.06 -31.54 -5.36
N ILE A 337 -3.32 -31.91 -5.21
CA ILE A 337 -4.11 -32.62 -6.23
C ILE A 337 -4.35 -31.79 -7.50
N ASP A 338 -4.32 -30.45 -7.37
CA ASP A 338 -4.47 -29.51 -8.48
C ASP A 338 -3.14 -29.20 -9.18
N ASN A 339 -2.06 -29.87 -8.74
CA ASN A 339 -0.67 -29.66 -9.19
C ASN A 339 -0.12 -28.26 -8.89
N ASN A 340 -0.63 -27.59 -7.84
CA ASN A 340 0.09 -26.48 -7.25
C ASN A 340 1.37 -27.02 -6.58
N VAL A 341 2.45 -26.26 -6.68
CA VAL A 341 3.78 -26.64 -6.21
C VAL A 341 4.08 -25.90 -4.93
N TYR A 342 4.49 -26.64 -3.90
CA TYR A 342 4.86 -26.11 -2.61
C TYR A 342 6.34 -26.39 -2.38
N VAL A 343 7.08 -25.37 -1.96
CA VAL A 343 8.51 -25.46 -1.72
C VAL A 343 8.84 -24.95 -0.34
N THR A 344 9.86 -25.52 0.29
CA THR A 344 10.35 -25.07 1.59
C THR A 344 11.88 -25.02 1.60
N GLY A 345 12.42 -24.20 2.50
CA GLY A 345 13.86 -24.02 2.63
C GLY A 345 14.16 -22.92 3.62
N TYR A 346 15.28 -22.22 3.42
CA TYR A 346 15.69 -21.12 4.29
C TYR A 346 16.21 -19.90 3.53
N THR A 347 16.13 -18.74 4.17
CA THR A 347 16.61 -17.46 3.66
C THR A 347 17.34 -16.66 4.73
N THR A 348 18.43 -15.99 4.39
CA THR A 348 19.09 -15.02 5.29
C THR A 348 18.63 -13.57 5.06
N GLY A 349 17.57 -13.39 4.27
CA GLY A 349 16.99 -12.09 3.95
C GLY A 349 15.48 -12.04 4.18
N SER A 350 14.86 -10.91 3.87
CA SER A 350 13.41 -10.74 3.96
C SER A 350 12.75 -11.00 2.60
N LEU A 351 12.04 -12.11 2.47
CA LEU A 351 11.25 -12.41 1.27
C LEU A 351 10.04 -11.48 1.15
N PRO A 352 9.46 -11.27 -0.06
CA PRO A 352 8.40 -10.30 -0.28
C PRO A 352 7.23 -10.44 0.72
N GLY A 353 6.91 -9.34 1.41
CA GLY A 353 5.82 -9.29 2.40
C GLY A 353 6.12 -9.93 3.77
N ASN A 354 7.38 -10.32 4.01
CA ASN A 354 7.84 -10.95 5.26
C ASN A 354 9.06 -10.20 5.83
N ILE A 355 9.45 -10.54 7.07
CA ILE A 355 10.59 -9.94 7.78
C ILE A 355 11.50 -11.07 8.25
N ASN A 356 12.80 -10.89 8.07
CA ASN A 356 13.79 -11.79 8.64
C ASN A 356 13.96 -11.53 10.14
N ALA A 357 13.78 -12.57 10.95
CA ALA A 357 13.80 -12.51 12.41
C ALA A 357 15.21 -12.54 13.00
N GLY A 358 16.23 -12.93 12.23
CA GLY A 358 17.61 -13.01 12.69
C GLY A 358 18.60 -13.65 11.70
N GLY A 359 18.94 -14.93 11.94
CA GLY A 359 19.94 -15.65 11.15
C GLY A 359 19.40 -16.08 9.78
N SER A 360 19.41 -17.37 9.51
CA SER A 360 18.55 -17.95 8.48
C SER A 360 17.15 -18.16 9.06
N ASP A 361 16.12 -17.85 8.29
CA ASP A 361 14.73 -18.21 8.62
C ASP A 361 14.21 -19.24 7.65
N ALA A 362 13.39 -20.16 8.15
CA ALA A 362 12.65 -21.09 7.33
C ALA A 362 11.59 -20.35 6.50
N PHE A 363 11.29 -20.87 5.31
CA PHE A 363 10.17 -20.38 4.51
C PHE A 363 9.40 -21.51 3.84
N VAL A 364 8.15 -21.20 3.49
CA VAL A 364 7.31 -22.00 2.60
C VAL A 364 6.68 -21.11 1.54
N ALA A 365 6.69 -21.57 0.29
CA ALA A 365 6.09 -20.86 -0.83
C ALA A 365 5.20 -21.77 -1.66
N LYS A 366 4.07 -21.23 -2.15
CA LYS A 366 3.14 -21.91 -3.04
C LYS A 366 3.14 -21.26 -4.41
N TYR A 367 3.31 -22.07 -5.44
CA TYR A 367 3.15 -21.71 -6.85
C TYR A 367 1.94 -22.44 -7.42
N ASN A 368 1.19 -21.82 -8.30
CA ASN A 368 0.18 -22.55 -9.07
C ASN A 368 0.82 -23.45 -10.13
N ALA A 369 0.03 -24.31 -10.78
CA ALA A 369 0.51 -25.23 -11.83
C ALA A 369 1.21 -24.57 -13.03
N ASN A 370 0.98 -23.26 -13.25
CA ASN A 370 1.61 -22.45 -14.30
C ASN A 370 2.90 -21.74 -13.83
N GLY A 371 3.31 -21.95 -12.59
CA GLY A 371 4.50 -21.34 -11.99
C GLY A 371 4.31 -19.89 -11.55
N THR A 372 3.08 -19.40 -11.36
CA THR A 372 2.86 -18.09 -10.70
C THR A 372 2.95 -18.27 -9.20
N LEU A 373 3.72 -17.43 -8.51
CA LEU A 373 3.78 -17.41 -7.04
C LEU A 373 2.42 -16.95 -6.49
N ASN A 374 1.79 -17.77 -5.66
CA ASN A 374 0.54 -17.45 -4.97
C ASN A 374 0.82 -16.74 -3.64
N TRP A 375 1.67 -17.36 -2.81
CA TRP A 375 2.05 -16.81 -1.51
C TRP A 375 3.39 -17.36 -1.04
N VAL A 376 4.04 -16.62 -0.14
CA VAL A 376 5.23 -17.04 0.62
C VAL A 376 5.05 -16.68 2.09
N ARG A 377 5.54 -17.54 2.99
CA ARG A 377 5.60 -17.34 4.43
C ARG A 377 7.02 -17.60 4.90
N GLN A 378 7.56 -16.66 5.65
CA GLN A 378 8.83 -16.80 6.34
C GLN A 378 8.56 -16.88 7.84
N PHE A 379 9.23 -17.78 8.53
CA PHE A 379 9.07 -18.02 9.95
C PHE A 379 10.40 -18.51 10.55
N GLY A 380 10.65 -18.15 11.80
CA GLY A 380 11.91 -18.46 12.46
C GLY A 380 12.05 -17.67 13.75
N THR A 381 13.27 -17.67 14.27
CA THR A 381 13.66 -17.02 15.51
C THR A 381 14.78 -16.03 15.23
N SER A 382 15.35 -15.42 16.28
CA SER A 382 16.57 -14.64 16.09
C SER A 382 17.81 -15.49 15.79
N ALA A 383 17.71 -16.82 15.93
CA ALA A 383 18.78 -17.77 15.67
C ALA A 383 18.70 -18.29 14.22
N ALA A 384 19.37 -19.41 13.92
CA ALA A 384 19.25 -20.08 12.64
C ALA A 384 18.08 -21.08 12.68
N ASP A 385 17.26 -21.01 11.64
CA ASP A 385 16.08 -21.84 11.42
C ASP A 385 16.10 -22.31 9.97
N SER A 386 15.91 -23.61 9.76
CA SER A 386 15.94 -24.24 8.44
C SER A 386 14.77 -25.18 8.28
N ALA A 387 14.03 -25.08 7.18
CA ALA A 387 13.10 -26.12 6.76
C ALA A 387 13.79 -27.07 5.80
N ASN A 388 13.58 -28.38 5.97
CA ASN A 388 14.26 -29.44 5.22
C ASN A 388 13.29 -30.33 4.42
N GLY A 389 12.04 -30.46 4.87
CA GLY A 389 11.05 -31.30 4.21
C GLY A 389 9.65 -30.68 4.21
N ILE A 390 8.88 -30.95 3.17
CA ILE A 390 7.50 -30.47 3.02
C ILE A 390 6.57 -31.56 2.46
N ARG A 391 5.34 -31.61 2.96
CA ARG A 391 4.31 -32.52 2.46
C ARG A 391 2.92 -31.89 2.48
N ILE A 392 2.15 -32.14 1.42
CA ILE A 392 0.73 -31.79 1.36
C ILE A 392 -0.12 -33.03 1.65
N ASP A 393 -1.12 -32.90 2.51
CA ASP A 393 -2.12 -33.94 2.74
C ASP A 393 -3.26 -33.88 1.69
N SER A 394 -4.18 -34.85 1.73
CA SER A 394 -5.33 -34.88 0.81
C SER A 394 -6.33 -33.74 1.02
N SER A 395 -6.29 -33.06 2.16
CA SER A 395 -7.13 -31.91 2.50
C SER A 395 -6.51 -30.58 2.05
N GLY A 396 -5.27 -30.60 1.56
CA GLY A 396 -4.52 -29.43 1.13
C GLY A 396 -3.73 -28.72 2.25
N ASN A 397 -3.64 -29.33 3.44
CA ASN A 397 -2.79 -28.82 4.51
C ASN A 397 -1.32 -29.10 4.17
N VAL A 398 -0.47 -28.15 4.53
CA VAL A 398 0.96 -28.15 4.32
C VAL A 398 1.66 -28.47 5.62
N TYR A 399 2.54 -29.47 5.63
CA TYR A 399 3.36 -29.81 6.79
C TYR A 399 4.82 -29.63 6.42
N VAL A 400 5.53 -28.85 7.22
CA VAL A 400 6.95 -28.56 7.03
C VAL A 400 7.72 -29.06 8.24
N THR A 401 8.85 -29.71 8.01
CA THR A 401 9.78 -30.13 9.06
C THR A 401 11.17 -29.57 8.82
N GLY A 402 11.94 -29.43 9.89
CA GLY A 402 13.28 -28.85 9.83
C GLY A 402 13.93 -28.80 11.20
N ASP A 403 14.84 -27.85 11.38
CA ASP A 403 15.56 -27.62 12.62
C ASP A 403 15.66 -26.13 12.99
N THR A 404 15.71 -25.86 14.30
CA THR A 404 15.80 -24.51 14.88
C THR A 404 16.81 -24.47 16.01
N SER A 405 17.67 -23.44 16.01
CA SER A 405 18.57 -23.12 17.13
C SER A 405 17.92 -22.20 18.17
N GLY A 406 16.63 -21.88 18.02
CA GLY A 406 15.87 -21.00 18.90
C GLY A 406 14.60 -21.66 19.45
N GLY A 407 13.83 -20.91 20.25
CA GLY A 407 12.51 -21.35 20.69
C GLY A 407 11.44 -20.81 19.75
N LEU A 408 10.85 -21.68 18.92
CA LEU A 408 9.72 -21.32 18.07
C LEU A 408 8.49 -20.96 18.94
N PRO A 409 7.49 -20.21 18.42
CA PRO A 409 6.37 -19.75 19.21
C PRO A 409 5.71 -20.87 20.05
N GLY A 410 5.63 -20.66 21.36
CA GLY A 410 5.06 -21.64 22.31
C GLY A 410 6.00 -22.77 22.74
N ASN A 411 7.23 -22.80 22.22
CA ASN A 411 8.22 -23.84 22.45
C ASN A 411 9.52 -23.27 23.04
N SER A 412 10.39 -24.14 23.56
CA SER A 412 11.69 -23.80 24.12
C SER A 412 12.76 -24.66 23.46
N ASN A 413 13.93 -24.08 23.16
CA ASN A 413 15.07 -24.85 22.69
C ASN A 413 15.69 -25.65 23.83
N SER A 414 15.78 -26.97 23.67
CA SER A 414 16.31 -27.89 24.69
C SER A 414 17.80 -28.21 24.51
N GLY A 415 18.38 -27.86 23.36
CA GLY A 415 19.76 -28.20 23.01
C GLY A 415 20.43 -27.17 22.11
N SER A 416 21.35 -27.66 21.28
CA SER A 416 22.03 -26.83 20.28
C SER A 416 21.13 -26.50 19.08
N SER A 417 20.26 -27.45 18.71
CA SER A 417 19.23 -27.30 17.70
C SER A 417 18.17 -28.37 17.96
N ASP A 418 16.90 -28.03 17.81
CA ASP A 418 15.78 -28.97 17.94
C ASP A 418 15.11 -29.19 16.58
N ALA A 419 14.56 -30.38 16.37
CA ALA A 419 13.70 -30.64 15.22
C ALA A 419 12.35 -29.94 15.40
N PHE A 420 11.73 -29.51 14.30
CA PHE A 420 10.37 -28.98 14.34
C PHE A 420 9.45 -29.57 13.28
N VAL A 421 8.15 -29.44 13.52
CA VAL A 421 7.08 -29.58 12.53
C VAL A 421 6.14 -28.39 12.66
N VAL A 422 5.80 -27.77 11.55
CA VAL A 422 4.78 -26.71 11.47
C VAL A 422 3.74 -27.07 10.42
N GLY A 423 2.48 -26.84 10.75
CA GLY A 423 1.36 -27.03 9.84
C GLY A 423 0.84 -25.70 9.29
N PHE A 424 0.53 -25.64 8.00
CA PHE A 424 -0.22 -24.55 7.37
C PHE A 424 -1.46 -25.09 6.65
N ASP A 425 -2.48 -24.25 6.50
CA ASP A 425 -3.54 -24.52 5.56
C ASP A 425 -3.10 -24.26 4.10
N SER A 426 -3.99 -24.52 3.14
CA SER A 426 -3.73 -24.30 1.71
C SER A 426 -3.47 -22.83 1.32
N ASP A 427 -3.77 -21.88 2.20
CA ASP A 427 -3.58 -20.43 2.09
C ASP A 427 -2.30 -19.94 2.79
N GLY A 428 -1.57 -20.85 3.44
CA GLY A 428 -0.33 -20.53 4.17
C GLY A 428 -0.58 -19.89 5.53
N ASN A 429 -1.74 -20.08 6.15
CA ASN A 429 -1.98 -19.70 7.54
C ASN A 429 -1.55 -20.84 8.46
N ILE A 430 -0.92 -20.52 9.58
CA ILE A 430 -0.47 -21.54 10.53
C ILE A 430 -1.69 -22.25 11.13
N LEU A 431 -1.62 -23.58 11.22
CA LEU A 431 -2.66 -24.42 11.80
C LEU A 431 -2.59 -24.36 13.33
N ASN A 432 -3.19 -23.32 13.93
CA ASN A 432 -3.26 -23.18 15.39
C ASN A 432 -4.37 -24.07 15.95
N ASN A 433 -4.05 -25.29 16.43
CA ASN A 433 -5.03 -26.12 17.11
C ASN A 433 -5.19 -25.64 18.55
N ILE A 434 -6.35 -25.07 18.87
CA ILE A 434 -6.67 -24.63 20.24
C ILE A 434 -7.11 -25.80 21.09
N TYR A 435 -7.63 -26.83 20.46
CA TYR A 435 -8.09 -28.02 21.13
C TYR A 435 -8.04 -29.21 20.21
N SER A 436 -7.51 -30.33 20.67
CA SER A 436 -7.79 -31.60 20.03
C SER A 436 -7.87 -32.71 21.04
N ASN A 437 -8.73 -33.69 20.78
CA ASN A 437 -8.75 -34.92 21.54
C ASN A 437 -9.05 -36.11 20.65
N ASN A 438 -8.24 -37.14 20.81
CA ASN A 438 -8.53 -38.51 20.40
C ASN A 438 -8.70 -39.33 21.68
N PHE A 439 -9.88 -39.91 21.88
CA PHE A 439 -10.26 -40.50 23.15
C PHE A 439 -9.75 -41.93 23.27
N GLU A 440 -8.44 -42.11 23.49
CA GLU A 440 -7.80 -43.42 23.72
C GLU A 440 -7.71 -43.82 25.21
N THR A 441 -7.64 -42.85 26.13
CA THR A 441 -7.44 -43.13 27.58
C THR A 441 -8.43 -42.46 28.54
N SER A 442 -8.82 -41.19 28.32
CA SER A 442 -9.85 -40.48 29.09
C SER A 442 -10.28 -39.19 28.38
N ALA A 443 -11.47 -38.67 28.68
CA ALA A 443 -11.90 -37.34 28.25
C ALA A 443 -11.47 -36.25 29.24
N GLY A 444 -11.18 -35.04 28.75
CA GLY A 444 -10.80 -33.91 29.60
C GLY A 444 -11.96 -33.30 30.41
N SER A 445 -11.63 -32.36 31.29
CA SER A 445 -12.58 -31.69 32.20
C SER A 445 -13.53 -30.69 31.52
N GLU A 446 -13.23 -30.32 30.29
CA GLU A 446 -13.94 -29.36 29.46
C GLU A 446 -15.26 -29.87 28.87
N TRP A 447 -15.57 -31.16 29.05
CA TRP A 447 -16.79 -31.81 28.58
C TRP A 447 -17.89 -31.84 29.63
N SER A 448 -19.12 -31.51 29.23
CA SER A 448 -20.29 -31.60 30.11
C SER A 448 -20.72 -33.04 30.45
N LYS A 449 -20.29 -34.03 29.66
CA LYS A 449 -20.50 -35.48 29.86
C LYS A 449 -19.26 -36.26 29.42
N THR A 450 -18.82 -37.23 30.23
CA THR A 450 -17.54 -37.94 30.05
C THR A 450 -17.69 -39.46 30.01
N ASN A 451 -18.70 -39.98 29.30
CA ASN A 451 -18.89 -41.42 29.19
C ASN A 451 -18.14 -41.97 27.98
N ARG A 452 -17.18 -42.88 28.18
CA ARG A 452 -16.42 -43.47 27.07
C ARG A 452 -16.89 -44.88 26.79
N SER A 453 -16.97 -45.23 25.53
CA SER A 453 -17.39 -46.55 25.09
C SER A 453 -16.34 -47.21 24.21
N THR A 454 -16.41 -48.55 24.17
CA THR A 454 -15.58 -49.45 23.34
C THR A 454 -16.45 -50.30 22.42
N THR A 455 -17.73 -49.95 22.29
CA THR A 455 -18.74 -50.77 21.61
C THR A 455 -18.43 -51.10 20.14
N PRO A 456 -17.72 -50.27 19.35
CA PRO A 456 -17.22 -50.67 18.03
C PRO A 456 -16.20 -51.83 18.09
N ILE A 457 -16.29 -52.80 17.14
CA ILE A 457 -15.24 -53.83 16.98
C ILE A 457 -13.90 -53.17 16.62
N GLY A 458 -12.81 -53.71 17.15
CA GLY A 458 -11.44 -53.27 16.86
C GLY A 458 -10.80 -52.51 18.02
N GLY A 459 -11.51 -52.36 19.14
CA GLY A 459 -10.99 -51.75 20.36
C GLY A 459 -10.86 -50.23 20.31
N ARG A 460 -11.43 -49.58 19.29
CA ARG A 460 -11.49 -48.12 19.20
C ARG A 460 -12.33 -47.58 20.35
N LYS A 461 -11.78 -46.57 21.03
CA LYS A 461 -12.46 -45.89 22.13
C LYS A 461 -12.84 -44.49 21.66
N PHE A 462 -14.00 -44.02 22.09
CA PHE A 462 -14.52 -42.73 21.73
C PHE A 462 -15.31 -42.14 22.91
N LEU A 463 -15.64 -40.86 22.84
CA LEU A 463 -16.50 -40.23 23.83
C LEU A 463 -17.97 -40.46 23.44
N GLY A 464 -18.62 -41.41 24.10
CA GLY A 464 -20.08 -41.45 24.19
C GLY A 464 -20.77 -42.79 24.08
N GLU A 465 -22.00 -42.82 24.58
CA GLU A 465 -23.13 -43.62 24.14
C GLU A 465 -24.37 -42.82 24.53
N PHE A 466 -24.46 -41.62 23.95
CA PHE A 466 -25.23 -40.53 24.56
C PHE A 466 -26.72 -40.56 24.24
N SER A 467 -27.19 -41.40 23.32
CA SER A 467 -28.60 -41.45 22.94
C SER A 467 -29.12 -40.04 22.56
N ASN A 468 -30.17 -39.52 23.20
CA ASN A 468 -30.67 -38.15 22.95
C ASN A 468 -30.00 -37.06 23.81
N ASP A 469 -28.97 -37.41 24.57
CA ASP A 469 -28.26 -36.44 25.39
C ASP A 469 -27.46 -35.47 24.54
N THR A 470 -27.36 -34.22 25.00
CA THR A 470 -26.41 -33.24 24.48
C THR A 470 -25.09 -33.32 25.23
N VAL A 471 -24.00 -33.19 24.49
CA VAL A 471 -22.63 -33.20 25.00
C VAL A 471 -22.00 -31.88 24.58
N SER A 472 -21.37 -31.19 25.53
CA SER A 472 -20.85 -29.85 25.31
C SER A 472 -19.35 -29.82 25.55
N LEU A 473 -18.59 -29.30 24.59
CA LEU A 473 -17.18 -28.93 24.76
C LEU A 473 -17.11 -27.44 25.07
N THR A 474 -16.45 -27.04 26.17
CA THR A 474 -16.24 -25.63 26.52
C THR A 474 -14.76 -25.27 26.59
N LEU A 475 -14.33 -24.39 25.70
CA LEU A 475 -12.97 -23.90 25.57
C LEU A 475 -12.89 -22.42 25.97
N ASN A 476 -11.86 -22.05 26.73
CA ASN A 476 -11.56 -20.66 27.05
C ASN A 476 -10.12 -20.34 26.62
N ASN A 477 -9.96 -19.66 25.48
CA ASN A 477 -8.67 -19.32 24.90
C ASN A 477 -8.74 -17.95 24.22
N PRO A 478 -7.83 -17.00 24.51
CA PRO A 478 -7.78 -15.68 23.87
C PRO A 478 -7.76 -15.71 22.34
N LEU A 479 -7.16 -16.74 21.75
CA LEU A 479 -7.07 -16.91 20.29
C LEU A 479 -8.43 -17.24 19.64
N LEU A 480 -9.47 -17.57 20.41
CA LEU A 480 -10.81 -17.83 19.89
C LEU A 480 -11.57 -16.55 19.51
N ASN A 481 -11.12 -15.38 19.93
CA ASN A 481 -11.91 -14.15 19.81
C ASN A 481 -11.65 -13.40 18.50
N ASN A 482 -12.73 -13.11 17.78
CA ASN A 482 -12.76 -12.44 16.48
C ASN A 482 -11.91 -13.15 15.40
N ASN A 483 -11.67 -14.44 15.59
CA ASN A 483 -10.96 -15.28 14.64
C ASN A 483 -11.90 -16.30 13.99
N THR A 484 -11.47 -16.80 12.83
CA THR A 484 -12.15 -17.87 12.13
C THR A 484 -11.76 -19.19 12.76
N ILE A 485 -12.75 -19.94 13.21
CA ILE A 485 -12.63 -21.22 13.89
C ILE A 485 -13.03 -22.31 12.92
N THR A 486 -12.22 -23.36 12.80
CA THR A 486 -12.60 -24.60 12.13
C THR A 486 -12.71 -25.71 13.17
N VAL A 487 -13.85 -26.39 13.20
CA VAL A 487 -14.11 -27.54 14.06
C VAL A 487 -14.18 -28.79 13.20
N GLU A 488 -13.37 -29.77 13.54
CA GLU A 488 -13.32 -31.08 12.89
C GLU A 488 -13.58 -32.18 13.92
N PHE A 489 -14.28 -33.25 13.56
CA PHE A 489 -14.50 -34.39 14.45
C PHE A 489 -15.00 -35.62 13.69
N ASP A 490 -14.75 -36.80 14.25
CA ASP A 490 -15.37 -38.04 13.83
C ASP A 490 -16.66 -38.26 14.64
N LEU A 491 -17.77 -38.47 13.94
CA LEU A 491 -19.07 -38.83 14.50
C LEU A 491 -19.33 -40.31 14.33
N PHE A 492 -19.67 -40.98 15.43
CA PHE A 492 -20.05 -42.38 15.48
C PHE A 492 -21.55 -42.48 15.69
N ILE A 493 -22.25 -43.19 14.80
CA ILE A 493 -23.65 -43.59 14.98
C ILE A 493 -23.68 -45.11 15.17
N ILE A 494 -24.19 -45.57 16.31
CA ILE A 494 -23.91 -46.91 16.86
C ILE A 494 -25.21 -47.70 17.03
N ARG A 495 -25.13 -49.02 16.78
CA ARG A 495 -26.21 -50.03 16.82
C ARG A 495 -27.26 -49.90 15.70
N TYR A 496 -27.17 -50.80 14.71
CA TYR A 496 -28.17 -51.03 13.64
C TYR A 496 -28.46 -49.83 12.72
N TRP A 497 -27.50 -48.91 12.59
CA TRP A 497 -27.56 -47.80 11.64
C TRP A 497 -26.47 -47.99 10.58
N ASP A 498 -26.73 -48.91 9.64
CA ASP A 498 -25.80 -49.19 8.53
C ASP A 498 -26.11 -48.36 7.28
N GLY A 499 -27.16 -47.54 7.31
CA GLY A 499 -27.61 -46.73 6.18
C GLY A 499 -27.98 -47.56 4.94
N ASN A 500 -28.08 -48.89 5.05
CA ASN A 500 -28.16 -49.79 3.91
C ASN A 500 -28.88 -51.09 4.24
N THR A 501 -30.01 -51.00 4.95
CA THR A 501 -30.91 -52.15 5.03
C THR A 501 -31.63 -52.26 3.69
N GLY A 502 -31.41 -53.36 2.96
CA GLY A 502 -32.15 -53.66 1.72
C GLY A 502 -33.66 -53.88 1.91
N TYR A 503 -34.23 -53.44 3.03
CA TYR A 503 -35.64 -53.52 3.39
C TYR A 503 -36.17 -52.12 3.69
N ALA A 504 -36.96 -51.58 2.77
CA ALA A 504 -37.81 -50.41 3.01
C ALA A 504 -38.93 -50.80 3.99
N ASP A 505 -38.62 -50.88 5.28
CA ASP A 505 -39.63 -51.02 6.33
C ASP A 505 -40.02 -49.63 6.83
N SER A 506 -41.33 -49.34 6.87
CA SER A 506 -41.92 -48.06 7.27
C SER A 506 -41.66 -47.66 8.74
N ASN A 507 -40.90 -48.47 9.49
CA ASN A 507 -40.70 -48.35 10.93
C ASN A 507 -39.30 -47.81 11.33
N TYR A 508 -38.42 -47.52 10.38
CA TYR A 508 -37.11 -46.88 10.66
C TYR A 508 -37.27 -45.36 10.74
N GLY A 509 -36.81 -44.73 11.82
CA GLY A 509 -36.81 -43.26 11.96
C GLY A 509 -35.56 -42.64 11.34
N ASP A 510 -35.64 -41.37 10.97
CA ASP A 510 -34.50 -40.56 10.56
C ASP A 510 -33.74 -40.02 11.80
N ALA A 511 -32.41 -40.08 11.82
CA ALA A 511 -31.61 -39.51 12.89
C ALA A 511 -31.08 -38.15 12.47
N THR A 512 -31.31 -37.14 13.30
CA THR A 512 -30.76 -35.81 13.08
C THR A 512 -29.62 -35.56 14.04
N PHE A 513 -28.45 -35.22 13.50
CA PHE A 513 -27.31 -34.74 14.26
C PHE A 513 -27.13 -33.24 14.05
N THR A 514 -26.96 -32.52 15.14
CA THR A 514 -26.77 -31.08 15.15
C THR A 514 -25.54 -30.72 15.97
N LEU A 515 -24.70 -29.85 15.41
CA LEU A 515 -23.67 -29.10 16.13
C LEU A 515 -24.11 -27.65 16.20
N THR A 516 -24.19 -27.10 17.42
CA THR A 516 -24.50 -25.70 17.65
C THR A 516 -23.48 -25.05 18.56
N THR A 517 -23.35 -23.72 18.50
CA THR A 517 -22.60 -22.96 19.52
C THR A 517 -23.53 -22.55 20.67
N SER A 518 -22.97 -22.08 21.79
CA SER A 518 -23.74 -21.55 22.93
C SER A 518 -24.61 -20.33 22.60
N ASN A 519 -24.32 -19.60 21.52
CA ASN A 519 -25.16 -18.48 21.08
C ASN A 519 -26.33 -18.91 20.19
N GLY A 520 -26.50 -20.23 19.96
CA GLY A 520 -27.58 -20.81 19.17
C GLY A 520 -27.30 -20.87 17.67
N GLN A 521 -26.10 -20.49 17.21
CA GLN A 521 -25.71 -20.68 15.82
C GLN A 521 -25.59 -22.17 15.52
N THR A 522 -26.31 -22.63 14.49
CA THR A 522 -26.18 -23.99 13.96
C THR A 522 -25.00 -24.06 13.00
N LEU A 523 -23.97 -24.82 13.38
CA LEU A 523 -22.75 -25.01 12.61
C LEU A 523 -22.85 -26.21 11.67
N PHE A 524 -23.60 -27.23 12.11
CA PHE A 524 -23.89 -28.41 11.34
C PHE A 524 -25.26 -28.93 11.73
N ASN A 525 -26.05 -29.34 10.76
CA ASN A 525 -27.34 -29.99 10.99
C ASN A 525 -27.61 -30.92 9.82
N THR A 526 -27.59 -32.22 10.08
CA THR A 526 -27.82 -33.22 9.04
C THR A 526 -28.76 -34.29 9.55
N THR A 527 -29.48 -34.87 8.60
CA THR A 527 -30.35 -36.01 8.84
C THR A 527 -29.75 -37.22 8.13
N PHE A 528 -29.41 -38.25 8.89
CA PHE A 528 -29.03 -39.55 8.40
C PHE A 528 -30.30 -40.40 8.27
N SER A 529 -30.50 -41.06 7.14
CA SER A 529 -31.68 -41.90 6.88
C SER A 529 -31.28 -43.33 6.57
N ASN A 530 -32.14 -44.28 6.94
CA ASN A 530 -32.02 -45.70 6.60
C ASN A 530 -32.88 -46.10 5.37
N TYR A 531 -33.53 -45.14 4.69
CA TYR A 531 -34.51 -45.42 3.63
C TYR A 531 -33.95 -45.55 2.20
N ASP A 532 -32.72 -45.15 1.92
CA ASP A 532 -32.24 -44.98 0.54
C ASP A 532 -30.96 -45.77 0.23
N THR A 533 -31.08 -46.75 -0.67
CA THR A 533 -29.97 -47.56 -1.20
C THR A 533 -29.17 -46.84 -2.29
N THR A 534 -29.43 -45.56 -2.58
CA THR A 534 -28.84 -44.87 -3.73
C THR A 534 -28.15 -43.53 -3.50
N THR A 535 -28.20 -42.86 -2.33
CA THR A 535 -27.24 -41.78 -1.97
C THR A 535 -27.54 -41.18 -0.58
N GLN A 536 -26.62 -41.30 0.39
CA GLN A 536 -26.61 -40.41 1.55
C GLN A 536 -26.09 -39.03 1.10
N SER A 537 -26.95 -38.01 1.10
CA SER A 537 -26.59 -36.64 0.69
C SER A 537 -26.40 -35.72 1.91
N TYR A 538 -25.22 -35.12 2.03
CA TYR A 538 -24.90 -34.11 3.06
C TYR A 538 -25.46 -32.71 2.68
N PRO A 539 -25.90 -31.89 3.64
CA PRO A 539 -26.55 -30.61 3.36
C PRO A 539 -25.59 -29.42 3.24
N ASN A 540 -25.87 -28.52 2.28
CA ASN A 540 -25.45 -27.11 2.32
C ASN A 540 -26.46 -26.30 3.16
N SER A 541 -25.94 -25.37 3.95
CA SER A 541 -26.66 -24.33 4.68
C SER A 541 -27.58 -23.48 3.79
N ALA A 542 -28.87 -23.52 4.11
CA ALA A 542 -29.93 -22.51 3.90
C ALA A 542 -30.05 -21.82 2.51
N GLY A 543 -31.01 -22.30 1.69
CA GLY A 543 -31.84 -21.44 0.82
C GLY A 543 -31.90 -21.76 -0.69
N GLN A 544 -32.85 -22.64 -1.08
CA GLN A 544 -33.54 -22.78 -2.39
C GLN A 544 -32.77 -22.79 -3.75
N GLY A 545 -32.79 -23.94 -4.46
CA GLY A 545 -33.09 -24.03 -5.92
C GLY A 545 -32.04 -24.56 -6.93
N ASN A 546 -32.27 -25.79 -7.44
CA ASN A 546 -31.88 -26.43 -8.74
C ASN A 546 -30.43 -26.44 -9.31
N TYR A 547 -29.75 -27.60 -9.13
CA TYR A 547 -28.64 -28.29 -9.90
C TYR A 547 -27.26 -27.57 -10.07
N PRO A 548 -26.11 -28.25 -10.32
CA PRO A 548 -25.65 -29.65 -10.10
C PRO A 548 -24.28 -29.81 -9.33
N ALA A 549 -24.01 -31.04 -8.85
CA ALA A 549 -22.77 -31.71 -8.34
C ALA A 549 -21.65 -30.93 -7.60
N ARG A 550 -21.27 -31.38 -6.37
CA ARG A 550 -19.94 -31.25 -5.66
C ARG A 550 -20.02 -31.81 -4.21
N THR A 551 -19.39 -32.94 -3.85
CA THR A 551 -18.02 -33.24 -3.29
C THR A 551 -17.76 -32.90 -1.81
N GLY A 552 -17.20 -33.85 -1.03
CA GLY A 552 -16.49 -33.58 0.23
C GLY A 552 -16.29 -34.75 1.24
N ALA A 553 -17.21 -35.70 1.35
CA ALA A 553 -17.08 -36.81 2.30
C ALA A 553 -16.46 -38.04 1.62
N VAL A 554 -15.31 -38.51 2.11
CA VAL A 554 -14.85 -39.88 1.84
C VAL A 554 -15.62 -40.78 2.81
N GLU A 555 -16.56 -41.55 2.29
CA GLU A 555 -17.18 -42.64 3.03
C GLU A 555 -16.08 -43.66 3.39
N ASN A 556 -15.63 -43.71 4.65
CA ASN A 556 -14.73 -44.79 5.09
C ASN A 556 -15.59 -45.98 5.54
N ASN A 557 -16.13 -46.66 4.54
CA ASN A 557 -17.06 -47.77 4.68
C ASN A 557 -16.32 -49.02 5.21
N THR A 558 -16.01 -49.13 6.51
CA THR A 558 -15.43 -50.38 7.05
C THR A 558 -15.57 -50.58 8.57
N LEU A 559 -16.71 -51.10 9.05
CA LEU A 559 -16.75 -51.93 10.26
C LEU A 559 -17.76 -53.08 10.06
N GLY A 560 -17.32 -54.14 9.39
CA GLY A 560 -18.14 -55.34 9.12
C GLY A 560 -18.36 -56.20 10.37
N TYR A 561 -19.62 -56.56 10.67
CA TYR A 561 -19.98 -57.39 11.84
C TYR A 561 -21.07 -58.43 11.56
N GLN A 562 -20.81 -59.71 11.28
CA GLN A 562 -21.92 -60.66 11.01
C GLN A 562 -23.10 -60.68 12.02
N ASN A 563 -24.32 -60.72 11.51
CA ASN A 563 -25.59 -60.89 12.20
C ASN A 563 -25.81 -62.38 12.53
N TRP A 564 -26.92 -62.71 13.21
CA TRP A 564 -27.28 -64.09 13.60
C TRP A 564 -27.44 -65.07 12.42
N TYR A 565 -27.45 -64.55 11.17
CA TYR A 565 -27.47 -65.30 9.91
C TYR A 565 -26.14 -65.25 9.14
N GLY A 566 -25.08 -64.62 9.67
CA GLY A 566 -23.78 -64.52 9.02
C GLY A 566 -23.55 -63.28 8.12
N GLY A 567 -24.30 -62.16 8.25
CA GLY A 567 -24.10 -60.93 7.44
C GLY A 567 -24.03 -59.60 8.22
N PRO A 568 -23.23 -58.58 7.83
CA PRO A 568 -22.75 -57.52 8.74
C PRO A 568 -23.81 -56.62 9.44
N LYS A 569 -23.57 -56.17 10.68
CA LYS A 569 -24.23 -55.13 11.50
C LYS A 569 -23.26 -53.96 11.57
N SER A 570 -23.46 -52.93 10.75
CA SER A 570 -22.44 -51.89 10.59
C SER A 570 -22.69 -50.75 11.59
N ASP A 571 -21.65 -50.37 12.33
CA ASP A 571 -21.57 -49.03 12.95
C ASP A 571 -21.04 -48.05 11.89
N SER A 572 -21.54 -46.81 11.88
CA SER A 572 -21.16 -45.80 10.89
C SER A 572 -20.27 -44.73 11.50
N VAL A 573 -19.19 -44.35 10.81
CA VAL A 573 -18.25 -43.29 11.19
C VAL A 573 -18.24 -42.21 10.12
N TYR A 574 -18.37 -40.95 10.53
CA TYR A 574 -18.39 -39.79 9.65
C TYR A 574 -17.34 -38.76 10.10
N HIS A 575 -16.45 -38.36 9.21
CA HIS A 575 -15.56 -37.22 9.46
C HIS A 575 -16.28 -35.93 9.05
N LEU A 576 -16.37 -34.95 9.95
CA LEU A 576 -17.14 -33.73 9.77
C LEU A 576 -16.27 -32.50 10.06
N THR A 577 -16.40 -31.47 9.21
CA THR A 577 -15.71 -30.17 9.33
C THR A 577 -16.72 -29.03 9.27
N SER A 578 -16.57 -28.01 10.11
CA SER A 578 -17.37 -26.78 10.08
C SER A 578 -16.52 -25.56 10.43
N THR A 579 -16.67 -24.47 9.67
CA THR A 579 -15.90 -23.24 9.85
C THR A 579 -16.82 -22.05 10.13
N PHE A 580 -16.51 -21.26 11.15
CA PHE A 580 -17.31 -20.10 11.58
C PHE A 580 -16.46 -19.07 12.34
N THR A 581 -16.93 -17.83 12.41
CA THR A 581 -16.26 -16.79 13.22
C THR A 581 -16.78 -16.84 14.66
N ASN A 582 -15.88 -16.84 15.64
CA ASN A 582 -16.25 -16.76 17.05
C ASN A 582 -15.92 -15.38 17.61
N ALA A 583 -16.85 -14.77 18.36
CA ALA A 583 -16.77 -13.37 18.80
C ALA A 583 -16.33 -13.23 20.27
N SER A 584 -15.75 -14.28 20.87
CA SER A 584 -15.36 -14.23 22.29
C SER A 584 -14.19 -15.18 22.59
N ASN A 585 -13.52 -14.98 23.72
CA ASN A 585 -12.47 -15.91 24.18
C ASN A 585 -13.06 -17.29 24.61
N LEU A 586 -14.38 -17.37 24.79
CA LEU A 586 -15.10 -18.59 25.15
C LEU A 586 -15.74 -19.20 23.90
N LEU A 587 -15.55 -20.50 23.71
CA LEU A 587 -16.27 -21.29 22.71
C LEU A 587 -16.94 -22.46 23.41
N SER A 588 -18.26 -22.58 23.28
CA SER A 588 -18.99 -23.76 23.71
C SER A 588 -19.67 -24.40 22.51
N LEU A 589 -19.30 -25.64 22.21
CA LEU A 589 -19.84 -26.46 21.13
C LEU A 589 -20.78 -27.50 21.73
N ASN A 590 -22.03 -27.52 21.30
CA ASN A 590 -23.06 -28.46 21.73
C ASN A 590 -23.34 -29.45 20.61
N PHE A 591 -23.01 -30.70 20.86
CA PHE A 591 -23.24 -31.84 19.99
C PHE A 591 -24.51 -32.56 20.47
N THR A 592 -25.47 -32.75 19.56
CA THR A 592 -26.75 -33.38 19.89
C THR A 592 -27.17 -34.30 18.75
N ALA A 593 -27.63 -35.51 19.08
CA ALA A 593 -28.37 -36.34 18.14
C ALA A 593 -29.80 -36.56 18.64
N SER A 594 -30.74 -36.74 17.72
CA SER A 594 -32.14 -37.05 18.00
C SER A 594 -32.68 -37.99 16.92
N GLY A 595 -33.78 -38.69 17.20
CA GLY A 595 -34.38 -39.62 16.23
C GLY A 595 -33.66 -40.99 16.12
N LEU A 596 -32.76 -41.30 17.07
CA LEU A 596 -32.05 -42.58 17.17
C LEU A 596 -32.97 -43.70 17.72
N GLN A 597 -34.03 -44.05 16.99
CA GLN A 597 -35.01 -45.06 17.40
C GLN A 597 -34.78 -46.42 16.71
N LEU A 598 -34.78 -47.51 17.50
CA LEU A 598 -34.62 -48.89 17.03
C LEU A 598 -35.95 -49.63 16.87
N TRP A 599 -35.89 -50.71 16.10
CA TRP A 599 -36.93 -51.73 15.94
C TRP A 599 -37.29 -52.39 17.28
N TYR A 600 -38.59 -52.41 17.57
CA TYR A 600 -39.25 -53.12 18.67
C TYR A 600 -38.98 -52.59 20.08
N ASN A 601 -39.99 -52.77 20.91
CA ASN A 601 -40.15 -52.32 22.29
C ASN A 601 -39.14 -52.99 23.25
N THR A 602 -37.84 -52.77 23.03
CA THR A 602 -36.77 -53.11 23.97
C THR A 602 -36.11 -51.81 24.45
N SER A 603 -35.60 -51.84 25.67
CA SER A 603 -34.96 -50.72 26.39
C SER A 603 -33.65 -50.20 25.76
N ASP A 604 -33.35 -50.57 24.52
CA ASP A 604 -32.12 -50.21 23.82
C ASP A 604 -32.40 -49.05 22.85
N VAL A 605 -31.99 -47.85 23.23
CA VAL A 605 -31.98 -46.67 22.35
C VAL A 605 -30.72 -46.66 21.49
N GLY A 606 -30.83 -46.26 20.23
CA GLY A 606 -29.65 -46.01 19.39
C GLY A 606 -28.81 -44.92 20.04
N SER A 607 -27.49 -44.99 19.90
CA SER A 607 -26.56 -44.08 20.55
C SER A 607 -25.57 -43.51 19.56
N TRP A 608 -24.96 -42.40 19.97
CA TRP A 608 -23.89 -41.76 19.21
C TRP A 608 -22.75 -41.43 20.15
N GLY A 609 -21.59 -41.18 19.55
CA GLY A 609 -20.47 -40.55 20.21
C GLY A 609 -19.55 -39.89 19.21
N ILE A 610 -18.48 -39.32 19.72
CA ILE A 610 -17.53 -38.52 18.95
C ILE A 610 -16.10 -38.90 19.30
N ASP A 611 -15.22 -38.77 18.32
CA ASP A 611 -13.78 -38.94 18.47
C ASP A 611 -13.04 -37.96 17.58
N ASN A 612 -11.70 -37.92 17.69
CA ASN A 612 -10.85 -37.13 16.80
C ASN A 612 -11.33 -35.69 16.66
N ILE A 613 -11.75 -35.05 17.75
CA ILE A 613 -12.22 -33.67 17.70
C ILE A 613 -11.04 -32.72 17.66
N SER A 614 -11.14 -31.68 16.84
CA SER A 614 -10.19 -30.59 16.73
C SER A 614 -10.92 -29.26 16.58
N VAL A 615 -10.40 -28.24 17.25
CA VAL A 615 -10.84 -26.85 17.12
C VAL A 615 -9.61 -26.03 16.77
N ARG A 616 -9.54 -25.62 15.52
CA ARG A 616 -8.45 -24.84 14.95
C ARG A 616 -8.84 -23.38 14.84
N VAL A 617 -7.88 -22.50 15.02
CA VAL A 617 -7.99 -21.09 14.66
C VAL A 617 -7.15 -20.85 13.44
N LEU A 618 -7.79 -20.30 12.41
CA LEU A 618 -7.09 -19.79 11.24
C LEU A 618 -6.53 -18.42 11.60
N ASP A 619 -5.22 -18.24 11.39
CA ASP A 619 -4.62 -16.92 11.51
C ASP A 619 -5.32 -15.94 10.58
N VAL A 620 -5.70 -14.79 11.13
CA VAL A 620 -6.26 -13.69 10.36
C VAL A 620 -5.11 -12.90 9.71
N PRO A 621 -5.28 -12.42 8.47
CA PRO A 621 -4.22 -11.72 7.76
C PRO A 621 -3.74 -10.47 8.50
N THR A 622 -2.46 -10.16 8.40
CA THR A 622 -1.85 -8.91 8.89
C THR A 622 -1.88 -7.85 7.81
N ILE A 623 -2.28 -6.62 8.16
CA ILE A 623 -2.33 -5.48 7.24
C ILE A 623 -1.22 -4.49 7.54
N THR A 624 -0.43 -4.17 6.52
CA THR A 624 0.54 -3.07 6.55
C THR A 624 0.11 -1.95 5.61
N LEU A 625 0.64 -0.75 5.85
CA LEU A 625 0.35 0.46 5.09
C LEU A 625 1.66 1.17 4.74
N ALA A 626 1.75 1.65 3.51
CA ALA A 626 2.85 2.49 3.04
C ALA A 626 2.32 3.59 2.11
N VAL A 627 3.07 4.68 1.95
CA VAL A 627 2.77 5.76 1.00
C VAL A 627 3.97 5.97 0.07
N SER A 628 3.71 6.08 -1.23
CA SER A 628 4.73 6.43 -2.22
C SER A 628 4.10 7.19 -3.39
N PRO A 629 4.65 8.33 -3.82
CA PRO A 629 5.77 9.06 -3.20
C PRO A 629 5.43 9.59 -1.79
N ALA A 630 6.46 9.93 -0.99
CA ALA A 630 6.27 10.46 0.37
C ALA A 630 5.81 11.93 0.38
N SER A 631 6.01 12.66 -0.71
CA SER A 631 5.53 14.03 -0.87
C SER A 631 5.17 14.33 -2.33
N VAL A 632 4.21 15.23 -2.54
CA VAL A 632 3.81 15.76 -3.85
C VAL A 632 3.57 17.26 -3.75
N THR A 633 3.70 17.98 -4.87
CA THR A 633 3.27 19.38 -4.96
C THR A 633 1.76 19.46 -5.11
N GLU A 634 1.16 20.51 -4.56
CA GLU A 634 -0.28 20.77 -4.64
C GLU A 634 -0.76 20.90 -6.09
N ASP A 635 -0.07 21.71 -6.92
CA ASP A 635 -0.38 21.83 -8.34
C ASP A 635 0.29 20.77 -9.24
N GLY A 636 0.86 19.74 -8.63
CA GLY A 636 1.56 18.67 -9.34
C GLY A 636 0.64 17.73 -10.12
N THR A 637 1.23 16.96 -11.05
CA THR A 637 0.52 15.86 -11.72
C THR A 637 0.56 14.54 -10.93
N SER A 638 1.29 14.51 -9.81
CA SER A 638 1.55 13.30 -9.02
C SER A 638 0.68 13.28 -7.76
N ASN A 639 0.20 12.10 -7.39
CA ASN A 639 -0.66 11.90 -6.22
C ASN A 639 0.08 11.15 -5.12
N LEU A 640 -0.37 11.30 -3.87
CA LEU A 640 0.04 10.37 -2.80
C LEU A 640 -0.74 9.06 -2.97
N ILE A 641 -0.03 7.94 -3.09
CA ILE A 641 -0.65 6.61 -3.22
C ILE A 641 -0.38 5.83 -1.94
N TYR A 642 -1.44 5.65 -1.15
CA TYR A 642 -1.42 4.79 0.02
C TYR A 642 -1.71 3.36 -0.39
N THR A 643 -0.75 2.46 -0.18
CA THR A 643 -0.85 1.03 -0.50
C THR A 643 -1.03 0.23 0.77
N PHE A 644 -2.18 -0.41 0.89
CA PHE A 644 -2.49 -1.39 1.92
C PHE A 644 -2.02 -2.76 1.41
N THR A 645 -1.26 -3.47 2.23
CA THR A 645 -0.76 -4.81 1.91
C THR A 645 -1.29 -5.81 2.93
N ARG A 646 -1.87 -6.89 2.44
CA ARG A 646 -2.45 -7.99 3.21
C ARG A 646 -1.51 -9.19 3.13
N THR A 647 -0.95 -9.61 4.27
CA THR A 647 -0.12 -10.82 4.43
C THR A 647 -0.93 -11.89 5.17
N GLY A 648 -1.08 -13.09 4.60
CA GLY A 648 -1.97 -14.15 5.11
C GLY A 648 -2.97 -14.63 4.05
N SER A 649 -4.10 -15.23 4.46
CA SER A 649 -5.19 -15.62 3.54
C SER A 649 -5.65 -14.45 2.69
N THR A 650 -5.87 -14.66 1.39
CA THR A 650 -6.47 -13.67 0.45
C THR A 650 -7.82 -14.13 -0.11
N THR A 651 -8.27 -15.33 0.26
CA THR A 651 -9.38 -16.07 -0.37
C THR A 651 -10.70 -15.30 -0.34
N ASN A 652 -11.03 -14.69 0.80
CA ASN A 652 -12.25 -13.89 0.94
C ASN A 652 -11.96 -12.39 0.83
N PRO A 653 -12.91 -11.60 0.30
CA PRO A 653 -12.84 -10.15 0.38
C PRO A 653 -12.68 -9.70 1.83
N LEU A 654 -11.90 -8.64 2.05
CA LEU A 654 -11.62 -8.15 3.40
C LEU A 654 -11.67 -6.63 3.42
N THR A 655 -12.47 -6.08 4.33
CA THR A 655 -12.60 -4.62 4.49
C THR A 655 -11.76 -4.14 5.67
N ILE A 656 -10.86 -3.22 5.39
CA ILE A 656 -9.97 -2.58 6.35
C ILE A 656 -10.47 -1.18 6.65
N ASN A 657 -10.48 -0.84 7.93
CA ASN A 657 -10.83 0.48 8.40
C ASN A 657 -9.56 1.26 8.72
N TYR A 658 -9.56 2.56 8.47
CA TYR A 658 -8.48 3.45 8.85
C TYR A 658 -9.03 4.82 9.25
N SER A 659 -8.30 5.52 10.11
CA SER A 659 -8.57 6.93 10.39
C SER A 659 -7.71 7.83 9.53
N ILE A 660 -8.25 9.01 9.23
CA ILE A 660 -7.59 10.08 8.47
C ILE A 660 -7.25 11.18 9.47
N GLY A 661 -5.99 11.58 9.51
CA GLY A 661 -5.48 12.72 10.26
C GLY A 661 -4.43 13.47 9.44
N GLY A 662 -3.59 14.26 10.12
CA GLY A 662 -2.66 15.19 9.46
C GLY A 662 -3.11 16.64 9.64
N THR A 663 -2.49 17.55 8.91
CA THR A 663 -2.85 18.98 8.91
C THR A 663 -3.78 19.34 7.75
N ALA A 664 -3.72 18.59 6.64
CA ALA A 664 -4.61 18.77 5.50
C ALA A 664 -6.03 18.23 5.80
N THR A 665 -7.03 18.87 5.24
CA THR A 665 -8.47 18.67 5.46
C THR A 665 -9.09 17.89 4.30
N ASN A 666 -9.64 16.71 4.61
CA ASN A 666 -10.30 15.84 3.64
C ASN A 666 -11.50 16.51 2.95
N GLY A 667 -11.44 16.67 1.63
CA GLY A 667 -12.47 17.31 0.82
C GLY A 667 -12.28 18.82 0.60
N THR A 668 -11.27 19.43 1.22
CA THR A 668 -10.85 20.81 0.95
C THR A 668 -9.50 20.78 0.24
N ASP A 669 -8.45 20.35 0.94
CA ASP A 669 -7.05 20.42 0.47
C ASP A 669 -6.71 19.23 -0.46
N TYR A 670 -7.56 18.20 -0.46
CA TYR A 670 -7.51 17.09 -1.40
C TYR A 670 -8.91 16.48 -1.60
N ALA A 671 -9.08 15.78 -2.73
CA ALA A 671 -10.33 15.11 -3.08
C ALA A 671 -10.78 14.12 -2.00
N SER A 672 -12.08 14.07 -1.70
CA SER A 672 -12.59 13.28 -0.57
C SER A 672 -12.29 11.78 -0.72
N ILE A 673 -11.63 11.20 0.29
CA ILE A 673 -11.32 9.76 0.35
C ILE A 673 -12.23 9.03 1.36
N PRO A 674 -12.50 7.72 1.17
CA PRO A 674 -13.29 6.92 2.11
C PRO A 674 -12.55 6.71 3.45
N THR A 675 -13.27 6.19 4.46
CA THR A 675 -12.71 5.79 5.78
C THR A 675 -12.41 4.29 5.89
N GLY A 676 -12.48 3.57 4.76
CA GLY A 676 -12.20 2.15 4.69
C GLY A 676 -11.95 1.70 3.25
N ILE A 677 -11.26 0.58 3.09
CA ILE A 677 -10.88 0.01 1.80
C ILE A 677 -11.13 -1.49 1.81
N THR A 678 -11.56 -2.06 0.67
CA THR A 678 -11.83 -3.49 0.54
C THR A 678 -10.81 -4.14 -0.38
N PHE A 679 -10.11 -5.17 0.11
CA PHE A 679 -9.42 -6.14 -0.72
C PHE A 679 -10.46 -7.02 -1.40
N ALA A 680 -10.43 -7.11 -2.73
CA ALA A 680 -11.20 -8.13 -3.44
C ALA A 680 -10.64 -9.53 -3.14
N ALA A 681 -11.47 -10.56 -3.30
CA ALA A 681 -11.03 -11.95 -3.19
C ALA A 681 -9.82 -12.22 -4.11
N GLY A 682 -8.79 -12.88 -3.57
CA GLY A 682 -7.56 -13.22 -4.26
C GLY A 682 -6.53 -12.07 -4.38
N LEU A 683 -6.82 -10.86 -3.90
CA LEU A 683 -5.88 -9.74 -3.95
C LEU A 683 -5.17 -9.53 -2.60
N SER A 684 -3.86 -9.30 -2.68
CA SER A 684 -2.98 -8.98 -1.55
C SER A 684 -2.71 -7.49 -1.37
N THR A 685 -3.13 -6.64 -2.32
CA THR A 685 -2.95 -5.18 -2.26
C THR A 685 -4.24 -4.43 -2.59
N ALA A 686 -4.41 -3.26 -1.97
CA ALA A 686 -5.45 -2.30 -2.27
C ALA A 686 -4.90 -0.88 -2.07
N THR A 687 -5.36 0.09 -2.85
CA THR A 687 -4.79 1.44 -2.84
C THR A 687 -5.83 2.52 -2.61
N VAL A 688 -5.45 3.56 -1.85
CA VAL A 688 -6.18 4.83 -1.73
C VAL A 688 -5.33 5.91 -2.36
N THR A 689 -5.89 6.63 -3.33
CA THR A 689 -5.24 7.77 -3.98
C THR A 689 -5.71 9.06 -3.32
N VAL A 690 -4.77 9.87 -2.85
CA VAL A 690 -5.01 11.21 -2.36
C VAL A 690 -4.55 12.19 -3.43
N ASN A 691 -5.51 12.90 -4.01
CA ASN A 691 -5.30 13.88 -5.08
C ASN A 691 -5.43 15.29 -4.49
N PRO A 692 -4.32 16.06 -4.36
CA PRO A 692 -4.37 17.44 -3.88
C PRO A 692 -5.35 18.31 -4.68
N THR A 693 -5.89 19.33 -4.04
CA THR A 693 -6.76 20.32 -4.70
C THR A 693 -5.89 21.49 -5.14
N ASN A 694 -5.77 21.70 -6.44
CA ASN A 694 -5.08 22.85 -7.00
C ASN A 694 -5.75 24.18 -6.61
N ASP A 695 -4.98 25.14 -6.11
CA ASP A 695 -5.43 26.53 -6.00
C ASP A 695 -4.31 27.58 -6.25
N THR A 696 -4.36 28.74 -5.60
CA THR A 696 -3.38 29.83 -5.78
C THR A 696 -2.99 30.47 -4.43
N ALA A 697 -3.44 29.90 -3.32
CA ALA A 697 -3.29 30.42 -1.99
C ALA A 697 -1.90 30.08 -1.46
N VAL A 698 -1.22 31.06 -0.88
CA VAL A 698 0.09 30.81 -0.28
C VAL A 698 -0.10 30.29 1.13
N GLU A 699 0.20 29.02 1.34
CA GLU A 699 0.09 28.37 2.64
C GLU A 699 1.33 27.56 3.05
N ASN A 700 1.25 26.90 4.21
CA ASN A 700 2.33 26.03 4.68
C ASN A 700 2.14 24.63 4.08
N ASN A 701 3.23 23.87 3.93
CA ASN A 701 3.14 22.46 3.59
C ASN A 701 2.24 21.71 4.59
N GLU A 702 1.39 20.85 4.05
CA GLU A 702 0.43 20.10 4.82
C GLU A 702 0.70 18.60 4.79
N THR A 703 0.07 17.86 5.69
CA THR A 703 0.25 16.42 5.83
C THR A 703 -1.06 15.68 5.80
N VAL A 704 -1.07 14.52 5.16
CA VAL A 704 -2.14 13.53 5.24
C VAL A 704 -1.58 12.32 5.97
N ALA A 705 -2.25 11.87 7.03
CA ALA A 705 -1.80 10.77 7.87
C ALA A 705 -2.89 9.70 7.96
N LEU A 706 -2.64 8.53 7.41
CA LEU A 706 -3.55 7.39 7.51
C LEU A 706 -3.08 6.42 8.60
N THR A 707 -3.98 6.07 9.53
CA THR A 707 -3.69 5.11 10.60
C THR A 707 -4.64 3.93 10.50
N LEU A 708 -4.09 2.71 10.44
CA LEU A 708 -4.90 1.49 10.45
C LEU A 708 -5.70 1.40 11.75
N ALA A 709 -7.00 1.13 11.65
CA ALA A 709 -7.87 0.92 12.79
C ALA A 709 -8.06 -0.57 13.06
N SER A 710 -8.36 -0.94 14.32
CA SER A 710 -8.69 -2.33 14.66
C SER A 710 -10.00 -2.75 13.98
N GLY A 711 -10.07 -3.97 13.46
CA GLY A 711 -11.27 -4.54 12.87
C GLY A 711 -11.34 -6.06 13.06
N THR A 712 -12.37 -6.68 12.47
CA THR A 712 -12.56 -8.13 12.52
C THR A 712 -11.91 -8.79 11.31
N GLY A 713 -11.27 -9.95 11.52
CA GLY A 713 -10.68 -10.73 10.43
C GLY A 713 -9.33 -10.23 9.93
N TYR A 714 -8.63 -9.37 10.70
CA TYR A 714 -7.24 -8.99 10.45
C TYR A 714 -6.51 -8.48 11.69
N THR A 715 -5.18 -8.52 11.64
CA THR A 715 -4.28 -7.85 12.60
C THR A 715 -3.59 -6.64 11.97
N ILE A 716 -3.12 -5.70 12.80
CA ILE A 716 -2.44 -4.48 12.34
C ILE A 716 -0.91 -4.72 12.36
N GLY A 717 -0.28 -4.68 11.18
CA GLY A 717 1.17 -4.73 11.03
C GLY A 717 1.84 -3.34 11.05
N THR A 718 1.14 -2.30 10.58
CA THR A 718 1.62 -0.90 10.66
C THR A 718 0.78 -0.13 11.67
N ALA A 719 1.21 -0.13 12.94
CA ALA A 719 0.45 0.50 14.02
C ALA A 719 0.57 2.04 14.04
N THR A 720 1.66 2.58 13.50
CA THR A 720 1.91 4.03 13.44
C THR A 720 1.25 4.65 12.20
N ALA A 721 0.86 5.92 12.31
CA ALA A 721 0.36 6.67 11.17
C ALA A 721 1.38 6.72 10.03
N VAL A 722 0.91 6.47 8.81
CA VAL A 722 1.70 6.64 7.59
C VAL A 722 1.39 8.02 7.03
N THR A 723 2.42 8.86 6.90
CA THR A 723 2.26 10.27 6.57
C THR A 723 2.84 10.58 5.20
N GLY A 724 2.02 11.21 4.34
CA GLY A 724 2.45 11.86 3.10
C GLY A 724 2.31 13.37 3.23
N THR A 725 3.13 14.13 2.49
CA THR A 725 3.15 15.60 2.54
C THR A 725 2.66 16.20 1.23
N ILE A 726 1.76 17.18 1.31
CA ILE A 726 1.37 18.05 0.21
C ILE A 726 2.20 19.33 0.39
N THR A 727 3.05 19.65 -0.59
CA THR A 727 3.90 20.84 -0.54
C THR A 727 3.27 21.96 -1.35
N ASN A 728 3.05 23.12 -0.71
CA ASN A 728 2.59 24.32 -1.37
C ASN A 728 3.65 24.80 -2.39
N ASP A 729 3.22 25.06 -3.63
CA ASP A 729 4.05 25.59 -4.71
C ASP A 729 3.69 27.02 -5.16
N ASP A 730 2.79 27.68 -4.43
CA ASP A 730 2.44 29.08 -4.64
C ASP A 730 3.35 30.08 -3.91
N PHE A 731 3.57 31.23 -4.57
CA PHE A 731 4.40 32.32 -4.07
C PHE A 731 3.73 33.69 -4.20
N SER A 732 3.86 34.51 -3.16
CA SER A 732 3.50 35.92 -3.19
C SER A 732 4.35 36.70 -4.18
N LYS A 733 3.79 37.71 -4.85
CA LYS A 733 4.48 38.56 -5.82
C LYS A 733 4.44 40.02 -5.40
N LEU A 734 5.60 40.68 -5.47
CA LEU A 734 5.76 42.09 -5.14
C LEU A 734 5.83 42.96 -6.38
N SER A 735 5.15 44.10 -6.32
CA SER A 735 5.20 45.17 -7.32
C SER A 735 5.26 46.55 -6.65
N ILE A 736 5.90 47.52 -7.29
CA ILE A 736 5.99 48.93 -6.83
C ILE A 736 5.39 49.89 -7.86
N ASN A 737 4.73 50.96 -7.41
CA ASN A 737 4.12 51.97 -8.29
C ASN A 737 5.10 53.07 -8.74
N ASN A 738 4.71 53.83 -9.77
CA ASN A 738 5.35 55.09 -10.15
C ASN A 738 4.59 56.28 -9.56
N ILE A 739 5.28 57.38 -9.28
CA ILE A 739 4.66 58.63 -8.78
C ILE A 739 5.31 59.87 -9.39
N THR A 740 4.62 61.01 -9.32
CA THR A 740 5.18 62.34 -9.60
C THR A 740 5.02 63.20 -8.34
N VAL A 741 6.04 63.99 -8.02
CA VAL A 741 6.06 64.93 -6.89
C VAL A 741 6.49 66.30 -7.36
N VAL A 742 5.93 67.35 -6.76
CA VAL A 742 6.27 68.74 -7.08
C VAL A 742 7.26 69.27 -6.05
N GLU A 743 8.39 69.74 -6.53
CA GLU A 743 9.42 70.37 -5.71
C GLU A 743 8.87 71.61 -4.99
N GLY A 744 9.29 71.85 -3.74
CA GLY A 744 8.77 72.94 -2.92
C GLY A 744 7.39 72.67 -2.30
N GLN A 745 6.58 71.78 -2.88
CA GLN A 745 5.26 71.39 -2.37
C GLN A 745 5.30 70.07 -1.58
N ASN A 746 6.08 69.07 -2.02
CA ASN A 746 6.20 67.77 -1.35
C ASN A 746 7.56 67.61 -0.68
N SER A 747 7.59 67.31 0.62
CA SER A 747 8.86 67.04 1.33
C SER A 747 9.40 65.61 1.14
N ASN A 748 8.56 64.66 0.69
CA ASN A 748 8.96 63.28 0.44
C ASN A 748 8.19 62.69 -0.75
N ALA A 749 8.86 61.81 -1.49
CA ALA A 749 8.27 60.84 -2.41
C ALA A 749 7.90 59.57 -1.64
N ILE A 750 6.61 59.18 -1.65
CA ILE A 750 6.09 57.99 -0.95
C ILE A 750 5.57 56.99 -1.99
N LEU A 751 6.27 55.88 -2.14
CA LEU A 751 5.89 54.78 -3.05
C LEU A 751 5.25 53.64 -2.25
N THR A 752 4.32 52.94 -2.86
CA THR A 752 3.64 51.77 -2.31
C THR A 752 4.14 50.52 -3.02
N VAL A 753 4.59 49.55 -2.22
CA VAL A 753 4.86 48.18 -2.64
C VAL A 753 3.61 47.35 -2.34
N THR A 754 3.08 46.64 -3.33
CA THR A 754 1.87 45.81 -3.25
C THR A 754 2.23 44.32 -3.32
N VAL A 755 1.49 43.50 -2.56
CA VAL A 755 1.53 42.03 -2.55
C VAL A 755 0.20 41.52 -3.11
N ASP A 756 0.23 40.64 -4.12
CA ASP A 756 -0.97 40.09 -4.74
C ASP A 756 -1.67 39.01 -3.87
N ASN A 757 -0.91 38.00 -3.43
CA ASN A 757 -1.36 36.92 -2.56
C ASN A 757 -0.61 37.04 -1.23
N PRO A 758 -1.22 37.60 -0.16
CA PRO A 758 -0.54 37.83 1.10
C PRO A 758 0.02 36.54 1.72
N ASN A 759 1.26 36.60 2.19
CA ASN A 759 1.96 35.43 2.75
C ASN A 759 1.69 35.28 4.26
N PRO A 760 1.43 34.08 4.79
CA PRO A 760 1.33 33.83 6.24
C PRO A 760 2.66 33.98 6.98
N GLN A 761 3.79 34.04 6.27
CA GLN A 761 5.10 34.39 6.77
C GLN A 761 5.46 35.84 6.43
N PRO A 762 6.32 36.52 7.22
CA PRO A 762 6.76 37.87 6.87
C PRO A 762 7.55 37.87 5.55
N ILE A 763 7.30 38.87 4.72
CA ILE A 763 8.06 39.11 3.48
C ILE A 763 9.13 40.16 3.78
N THR A 764 10.38 39.90 3.36
CA THR A 764 11.45 40.91 3.46
C THR A 764 12.03 41.20 2.09
N PHE A 765 12.41 42.45 1.84
CA PHE A 765 13.09 42.86 0.62
C PHE A 765 13.95 44.11 0.86
N ASN A 766 14.95 44.30 0.01
CA ASN A 766 15.79 45.49 0.01
C ASN A 766 15.31 46.49 -1.04
N TYR A 767 15.54 47.78 -0.79
CA TYR A 767 15.35 48.84 -1.79
C TYR A 767 16.57 49.76 -1.85
N THR A 768 16.84 50.30 -3.04
CA THR A 768 17.90 51.29 -3.27
C THR A 768 17.44 52.31 -4.30
N THR A 769 17.66 53.60 -4.03
CA THR A 769 17.44 54.67 -5.01
C THR A 769 18.53 54.68 -6.07
N ALA A 770 18.18 54.91 -7.34
CA ALA A 770 19.13 55.03 -8.45
C ALA A 770 18.80 56.27 -9.31
N PRO A 771 19.76 57.18 -9.55
CA PRO A 771 19.54 58.36 -10.38
C PRO A 771 19.27 57.96 -11.84
N ILE A 772 18.42 58.72 -12.53
CA ILE A 772 18.23 58.62 -13.99
C ILE A 772 18.70 59.93 -14.63
N ASN A 773 17.99 61.02 -14.35
CA ASN A 773 18.40 62.38 -14.66
C ASN A 773 18.30 63.32 -13.44
N ALA A 774 17.61 62.93 -12.37
CA ALA A 774 17.76 63.57 -11.07
C ALA A 774 19.11 63.18 -10.43
N THR A 775 19.83 64.17 -9.94
CA THR A 775 21.09 64.09 -9.21
C THR A 775 20.88 63.76 -7.72
N ALA A 776 21.45 62.64 -7.30
CA ALA A 776 21.41 62.19 -5.91
C ALA A 776 22.04 63.21 -4.94
N ASN A 777 21.32 63.50 -3.85
CA ASN A 777 21.61 64.48 -2.80
C ASN A 777 21.67 65.94 -3.26
N VAL A 778 21.19 66.22 -4.47
CA VAL A 778 20.83 67.57 -4.92
C VAL A 778 19.31 67.66 -4.97
N ASP A 779 18.64 66.75 -5.68
CA ASP A 779 17.19 66.82 -5.91
C ASP A 779 16.41 65.86 -4.99
N TYR A 780 17.07 64.78 -4.53
CA TYR A 780 16.52 63.84 -3.56
C TYR A 780 17.60 63.25 -2.66
N THR A 781 17.26 62.85 -1.44
CA THR A 781 18.22 62.17 -0.56
C THR A 781 18.38 60.70 -0.97
N SER A 782 19.58 60.29 -1.41
CA SER A 782 19.85 58.90 -1.78
C SER A 782 19.70 57.98 -0.58
N LYS A 783 18.97 56.87 -0.76
CA LYS A 783 18.62 55.95 0.32
C LYS A 783 18.68 54.50 -0.11
N THR A 784 19.13 53.66 0.80
CA THR A 784 19.01 52.20 0.71
C THR A 784 18.48 51.68 2.04
N GLY A 785 17.72 50.58 2.01
CA GLY A 785 17.20 49.98 3.22
C GLY A 785 16.55 48.62 2.98
N THR A 786 16.08 48.04 4.07
CA THR A 786 15.32 46.78 4.08
C THR A 786 13.94 47.05 4.64
N ILE A 787 12.91 46.48 4.02
CA ILE A 787 11.52 46.53 4.47
C ILE A 787 11.09 45.12 4.86
N THR A 788 10.36 45.02 5.96
CA THR A 788 9.65 43.82 6.38
C THR A 788 8.15 44.09 6.31
N ILE A 789 7.45 43.37 5.43
CA ILE A 789 5.99 43.32 5.40
C ILE A 789 5.56 42.26 6.42
N ALA A 790 4.67 42.63 7.34
CA ALA A 790 4.14 41.69 8.32
C ALA A 790 3.33 40.57 7.63
N PRO A 791 3.20 39.39 8.26
CA PRO A 791 2.32 38.32 7.77
C PRO A 791 0.93 38.83 7.37
N ASN A 792 0.37 38.25 6.31
CA ASN A 792 -0.98 38.50 5.81
C ASN A 792 -1.26 40.00 5.50
N THR A 793 -0.23 40.77 5.17
CA THR A 793 -0.34 42.19 4.84
C THR A 793 -0.10 42.42 3.35
N SER A 794 -0.96 43.21 2.71
CA SER A 794 -0.94 43.38 1.25
C SER A 794 -0.11 44.57 0.75
N THR A 795 0.40 45.44 1.63
CA THR A 795 1.15 46.64 1.22
C THR A 795 2.24 47.06 2.21
N ALA A 796 3.25 47.78 1.71
CA ALA A 796 4.20 48.56 2.49
C ALA A 796 4.59 49.84 1.75
N THR A 797 5.16 50.82 2.44
CA THR A 797 5.58 52.09 1.82
C THR A 797 7.07 52.36 1.94
N ILE A 798 7.63 53.04 0.94
CA ILE A 798 9.01 53.53 0.90
C ILE A 798 8.95 55.05 0.81
N SER A 799 9.63 55.75 1.73
CA SER A 799 9.68 57.21 1.77
C SER A 799 11.10 57.73 1.51
N ILE A 800 11.23 58.56 0.48
CA ILE A 800 12.45 59.21 0.01
C ILE A 800 12.30 60.74 0.14
N PRO A 801 13.14 61.43 0.93
CA PRO A 801 13.10 62.89 1.02
C PRO A 801 13.42 63.57 -0.32
N ILE A 802 12.61 64.56 -0.69
CA ILE A 802 12.87 65.47 -1.82
C ILE A 802 13.58 66.70 -1.26
N LEU A 803 14.63 67.14 -1.95
CA LEU A 803 15.44 68.28 -1.56
C LEU A 803 14.99 69.46 -2.41
N ASN A 804 14.48 70.50 -1.76
CA ASN A 804 13.94 71.67 -2.47
C ASN A 804 15.01 72.74 -2.62
N ASP A 805 15.11 73.33 -3.81
CA ASP A 805 15.80 74.61 -4.00
C ASP A 805 14.96 75.66 -4.76
N ASN A 806 15.60 76.69 -5.34
CA ASN A 806 14.94 77.81 -6.02
C ASN A 806 15.39 77.93 -7.49
N LEU A 807 16.10 76.94 -8.02
CA LEU A 807 16.50 76.89 -9.42
C LEU A 807 15.32 76.42 -10.25
N ASN A 808 15.15 77.03 -11.43
CA ASN A 808 14.13 76.58 -12.37
C ASN A 808 14.71 75.46 -13.25
N GLU A 809 14.19 74.25 -13.12
CA GLU A 809 14.72 73.05 -13.77
C GLU A 809 13.65 72.34 -14.62
N ALA A 810 14.10 71.43 -15.48
CA ALA A 810 13.18 70.56 -16.23
C ALA A 810 12.77 69.37 -15.36
N ASN A 811 11.68 68.67 -15.71
CA ASN A 811 11.30 67.47 -14.96
C ASN A 811 12.43 66.44 -14.91
N GLU A 812 12.74 65.99 -13.71
CA GLU A 812 13.79 65.02 -13.44
C GLU A 812 13.21 63.74 -12.85
N THR A 813 13.97 62.65 -12.91
CA THR A 813 13.51 61.34 -12.48
C THR A 813 14.61 60.56 -11.76
N PHE A 814 14.20 59.77 -10.78
CA PHE A 814 15.02 58.71 -10.19
C PHE A 814 14.18 57.44 -10.01
N ALA A 815 14.85 56.30 -9.85
CA ALA A 815 14.21 55.01 -9.64
C ALA A 815 14.38 54.52 -8.21
N ILE A 816 13.45 53.69 -7.75
CA ILE A 816 13.59 52.81 -6.58
C ILE A 816 13.61 51.37 -7.09
N ASN A 817 14.73 50.67 -6.88
CA ASN A 817 14.90 49.28 -7.27
C ASN A 817 14.68 48.35 -6.07
N LEU A 818 13.77 47.39 -6.19
CA LEU A 818 13.55 46.32 -5.22
C LEU A 818 14.51 45.15 -5.51
N SER A 819 15.03 44.52 -4.44
CA SER A 819 15.96 43.39 -4.57
C SER A 819 15.89 42.44 -3.36
N ASN A 820 16.45 41.24 -3.52
CA ASN A 820 16.57 40.20 -2.48
C ASN A 820 15.26 39.92 -1.72
N PRO A 821 14.14 39.61 -2.41
CA PRO A 821 12.92 39.20 -1.71
C PRO A 821 13.12 37.86 -0.99
N VAL A 822 12.49 37.72 0.17
CA VAL A 822 12.34 36.45 0.91
C VAL A 822 10.84 36.21 1.10
N ASN A 823 10.38 34.98 0.87
CA ASN A 823 8.96 34.57 0.89
C ASN A 823 8.07 35.25 -0.17
N ALA A 824 8.69 35.83 -1.20
CA ALA A 824 8.00 36.40 -2.34
C ALA A 824 8.91 36.44 -3.58
N THR A 825 8.33 36.69 -4.74
CA THR A 825 9.03 36.97 -6.00
C THR A 825 8.78 38.41 -6.44
N LEU A 826 9.62 38.97 -7.32
CA LEU A 826 9.43 40.32 -7.87
C LEU A 826 8.80 40.24 -9.26
N THR A 827 7.67 40.92 -9.48
CA THR A 827 7.04 41.04 -10.81
C THR A 827 7.29 42.42 -11.42
N ASN A 828 7.16 43.49 -10.62
CA ASN A 828 7.64 44.83 -10.99
C ASN A 828 8.60 45.34 -9.92
N ASN A 829 9.90 45.32 -10.22
CA ASN A 829 10.95 45.66 -9.25
C ASN A 829 11.45 47.11 -9.35
N LYS A 830 10.84 47.97 -10.19
CA LYS A 830 11.32 49.33 -10.41
C LYS A 830 10.17 50.34 -10.37
N GLY A 831 10.19 51.19 -9.34
CA GLY A 831 9.30 52.34 -9.22
C GLY A 831 10.01 53.61 -9.69
N ILE A 832 9.37 54.41 -10.53
CA ILE A 832 9.90 55.68 -11.03
C ILE A 832 9.26 56.82 -10.26
N VAL A 833 10.09 57.74 -9.78
CA VAL A 833 9.68 59.02 -9.20
C VAL A 833 10.07 60.11 -10.18
N THR A 834 9.09 60.91 -10.61
CA THR A 834 9.32 62.14 -11.36
C THR A 834 9.25 63.32 -10.39
N ILE A 835 10.27 64.19 -10.39
CA ILE A 835 10.31 65.45 -9.67
C ILE A 835 10.03 66.54 -10.71
N SER A 836 9.01 67.36 -10.47
CA SER A 836 8.65 68.49 -11.32
C SER A 836 8.81 69.82 -10.59
N ASP A 837 9.20 70.85 -11.31
CA ASP A 837 9.49 72.18 -10.77
C ASP A 837 8.49 73.25 -11.29
N THR A 838 8.49 74.44 -10.68
CA THR A 838 7.65 75.59 -11.01
C THR A 838 8.44 76.77 -11.54
N LEU A 839 8.32 77.03 -12.84
CA LEU A 839 8.97 78.19 -13.48
C LEU A 839 8.34 79.50 -13.00
N THR A 840 9.13 80.33 -12.32
CA THR A 840 8.72 81.70 -11.95
C THR A 840 9.25 82.73 -12.94
N ALA A 841 8.41 83.65 -13.43
CA ALA A 841 8.77 84.65 -14.43
C ALA A 841 8.23 86.06 -14.11
N ASN A 842 8.99 87.10 -14.46
CA ASN A 842 8.58 88.52 -14.33
C ASN A 842 8.51 89.26 -15.68
N VAL A 843 8.54 88.51 -16.78
CA VAL A 843 8.42 88.97 -18.16
C VAL A 843 7.45 88.03 -18.90
N THR A 844 6.90 88.47 -20.03
CA THR A 844 6.07 87.61 -20.89
C THR A 844 6.84 86.35 -21.28
N THR A 845 6.26 85.18 -20.99
CA THR A 845 6.97 83.89 -21.04
C THR A 845 6.12 82.82 -21.70
N THR A 846 6.75 82.02 -22.57
CA THR A 846 6.20 80.76 -23.06
C THR A 846 6.94 79.61 -22.39
N LEU A 847 6.22 78.65 -21.82
CA LEU A 847 6.78 77.45 -21.22
C LEU A 847 7.64 76.69 -22.24
N PRO A 848 8.89 76.35 -21.92
CA PRO A 848 9.67 75.37 -22.67
C PRO A 848 8.96 74.01 -22.70
N ALA A 849 9.39 73.10 -23.58
CA ALA A 849 8.89 71.73 -23.54
C ALA A 849 9.24 71.04 -22.20
N ASN A 850 8.33 70.22 -21.67
CA ASN A 850 8.47 69.45 -20.43
C ASN A 850 8.60 70.27 -19.13
N VAL A 851 8.12 71.51 -19.14
CA VAL A 851 7.92 72.32 -17.94
C VAL A 851 6.44 72.64 -17.88
N GLU A 852 5.76 72.18 -16.84
CA GLU A 852 4.29 72.21 -16.79
C GLU A 852 3.74 73.27 -15.86
N ASN A 853 4.55 73.82 -14.93
CA ASN A 853 4.08 74.83 -13.97
C ASN A 853 4.72 76.20 -14.28
N LEU A 854 3.91 77.24 -14.50
CA LEU A 854 4.34 78.63 -14.70
C LEU A 854 3.65 79.55 -13.68
N THR A 855 4.42 80.38 -12.97
CA THR A 855 3.89 81.47 -12.15
C THR A 855 4.49 82.81 -12.59
N LEU A 856 3.63 83.71 -13.07
CA LEU A 856 3.99 85.09 -13.37
C LEU A 856 4.04 85.90 -12.07
N THR A 857 5.00 86.82 -11.97
CA THR A 857 5.25 87.62 -10.77
C THR A 857 5.22 89.12 -11.09
N GLY A 858 5.03 89.95 -10.07
CA GLY A 858 4.94 91.41 -10.21
C GLY A 858 3.55 91.93 -10.59
N SER A 859 3.50 93.14 -11.15
CA SER A 859 2.26 93.84 -11.51
C SER A 859 2.23 94.40 -12.94
N ALA A 860 3.21 94.02 -13.76
CA ALA A 860 3.23 94.38 -15.18
C ALA A 860 2.25 93.50 -15.97
N ASN A 861 1.69 94.05 -17.06
CA ASN A 861 0.82 93.32 -18.00
C ASN A 861 1.65 92.38 -18.88
N ILE A 862 2.15 91.32 -18.28
CA ILE A 862 2.94 90.26 -18.94
C ILE A 862 2.05 89.06 -19.24
N ASN A 863 2.43 88.23 -20.20
CA ASN A 863 1.59 87.12 -20.66
C ASN A 863 2.23 85.76 -20.38
N GLY A 864 1.38 84.75 -20.16
CA GLY A 864 1.77 83.37 -19.95
C GLY A 864 1.30 82.51 -21.11
N THR A 865 2.17 81.69 -21.67
CA THR A 865 1.80 80.75 -22.73
C THR A 865 2.34 79.37 -22.41
N GLY A 866 1.50 78.34 -22.49
CA GLY A 866 1.85 76.96 -22.28
C GLY A 866 2.62 76.31 -23.42
N ASN A 867 2.86 75.02 -23.27
CA ASN A 867 3.47 74.12 -24.26
C ASN A 867 2.39 73.18 -24.83
N ALA A 868 2.66 71.89 -25.01
CA ALA A 868 1.69 70.91 -25.53
C ALA A 868 1.28 69.86 -24.50
N GLY A 869 1.73 70.01 -23.25
CA GLY A 869 1.37 69.18 -22.12
C GLY A 869 0.38 69.89 -21.21
N ASN A 870 -0.04 69.22 -20.14
CA ASN A 870 -1.02 69.73 -19.18
C ASN A 870 -0.37 70.81 -18.29
N ASN A 871 -0.63 72.07 -18.57
CA ASN A 871 0.05 73.19 -17.93
C ASN A 871 -0.78 73.80 -16.79
N ASN A 872 -0.10 74.12 -15.69
CA ASN A 872 -0.64 74.94 -14.61
C ASN A 872 -0.03 76.35 -14.70
N ILE A 873 -0.78 77.32 -15.19
CA ILE A 873 -0.32 78.69 -15.44
C ILE A 873 -1.04 79.66 -14.53
N THR A 874 -0.29 80.32 -13.66
CA THR A 874 -0.78 81.37 -12.76
C THR A 874 -0.25 82.74 -13.20
N GLY A 875 -1.16 83.67 -13.49
CA GLY A 875 -0.89 85.06 -13.78
C GLY A 875 -0.49 85.87 -12.55
N ASN A 876 -0.24 87.16 -12.75
CA ASN A 876 0.20 88.09 -11.73
C ASN A 876 -0.93 89.08 -11.37
N SER A 877 -0.58 90.32 -10.98
CA SER A 877 -1.58 91.35 -10.64
C SER A 877 -1.86 92.37 -11.75
N GLY A 878 -1.26 92.19 -12.92
CA GLY A 878 -1.52 92.99 -14.13
C GLY A 878 -2.51 92.28 -15.05
N ASN A 879 -2.91 92.95 -16.14
CA ASN A 879 -3.80 92.36 -17.13
C ASN A 879 -3.01 91.37 -18.01
N ASN A 880 -3.16 90.08 -17.75
CA ASN A 880 -2.42 89.01 -18.41
C ASN A 880 -3.21 88.42 -19.58
N GLN A 881 -2.51 88.09 -20.67
CA GLN A 881 -3.01 87.10 -21.63
C GLN A 881 -2.46 85.73 -21.26
N ILE A 882 -3.35 84.76 -21.08
CA ILE A 882 -3.00 83.40 -20.67
C ILE A 882 -3.52 82.43 -21.72
N ASN A 883 -2.63 81.59 -22.23
CA ASN A 883 -2.95 80.59 -23.24
C ASN A 883 -2.31 79.26 -22.84
N GLY A 884 -3.11 78.26 -22.45
CA GLY A 884 -2.62 76.92 -22.09
C GLY A 884 -2.07 76.13 -23.29
N ARG A 885 -2.59 76.43 -24.49
CA ARG A 885 -2.40 75.69 -25.74
C ARG A 885 -3.03 74.30 -25.68
N ALA A 886 -2.28 73.24 -25.99
CA ALA A 886 -2.82 71.89 -26.05
C ALA A 886 -2.46 71.17 -24.75
N GLY A 887 -3.38 70.39 -24.21
CA GLY A 887 -3.21 69.76 -22.91
C GLY A 887 -4.52 69.78 -22.14
N ILE A 888 -4.48 69.32 -20.90
CA ILE A 888 -5.50 69.61 -19.89
C ILE A 888 -4.91 70.67 -18.99
N ASP A 889 -5.25 71.92 -19.26
CA ASP A 889 -4.60 73.05 -18.64
C ASP A 889 -5.40 73.58 -17.45
N THR A 890 -4.69 74.08 -16.43
CA THR A 890 -5.26 74.84 -15.32
C THR A 890 -4.72 76.26 -15.39
N LEU A 891 -5.62 77.21 -15.61
CA LEU A 891 -5.29 78.60 -15.88
C LEU A 891 -5.86 79.50 -14.77
N THR A 892 -5.01 80.34 -14.21
CA THR A 892 -5.37 81.31 -13.16
C THR A 892 -4.94 82.69 -13.61
N GLY A 893 -5.87 83.64 -13.73
CA GLY A 893 -5.61 85.02 -14.16
C GLY A 893 -4.82 85.82 -13.13
N GLY A 894 -5.19 85.67 -11.86
CA GLY A 894 -4.71 86.48 -10.76
C GLY A 894 -5.59 87.70 -10.54
N LEU A 895 -4.99 88.86 -10.29
CA LEU A 895 -5.72 90.13 -10.21
C LEU A 895 -5.53 90.88 -11.52
N GLY A 896 -6.58 91.53 -12.03
CA GLY A 896 -6.48 92.27 -13.28
C GLY A 896 -7.76 92.14 -14.08
N ALA A 897 -7.72 92.63 -15.32
CA ALA A 897 -8.68 92.27 -16.35
C ALA A 897 -7.95 91.37 -17.35
N ASP A 898 -8.08 90.06 -17.17
CA ASP A 898 -7.29 89.05 -17.83
C ASP A 898 -7.97 88.51 -19.08
N THR A 899 -7.18 87.96 -20.00
CA THR A 899 -7.67 87.38 -21.25
C THR A 899 -7.17 85.95 -21.38
N PHE A 900 -8.10 84.99 -21.36
CA PHE A 900 -7.81 83.58 -21.58
C PHE A 900 -8.03 83.23 -23.05
N ILE A 901 -7.00 82.73 -23.71
CA ILE A 901 -7.02 82.46 -25.16
C ILE A 901 -7.21 80.97 -25.40
N PHE A 902 -8.21 80.60 -26.19
CA PHE A 902 -8.48 79.21 -26.57
C PHE A 902 -8.59 79.05 -28.09
N GLN A 903 -7.96 78.00 -28.63
CA GLN A 903 -8.12 77.58 -30.01
C GLN A 903 -9.08 76.41 -30.10
N PHE A 904 -10.05 76.44 -31.02
CA PHE A 904 -10.94 75.30 -31.26
C PHE A 904 -10.12 74.01 -31.50
N GLY A 905 -10.51 72.94 -30.83
CA GLY A 905 -9.80 71.66 -30.77
C GLY A 905 -8.78 71.50 -29.64
N GLN A 906 -8.50 72.54 -28.83
CA GLN A 906 -7.60 72.43 -27.66
C GLN A 906 -8.33 71.95 -26.40
N SER A 907 -9.33 72.69 -25.93
CA SER A 907 -10.11 72.34 -24.73
C SER A 907 -11.32 71.47 -25.08
N THR A 908 -11.13 70.17 -25.30
CA THR A 908 -12.18 69.22 -25.75
C THR A 908 -12.83 68.46 -24.58
N ILE A 909 -13.85 67.61 -24.83
CA ILE A 909 -14.41 66.75 -23.76
C ILE A 909 -13.33 65.86 -23.11
N SER A 910 -12.43 65.30 -23.93
CA SER A 910 -11.37 64.40 -23.46
C SER A 910 -10.20 65.12 -22.80
N ALA A 911 -10.05 66.42 -23.07
CA ALA A 911 -8.99 67.24 -22.52
C ALA A 911 -9.53 68.65 -22.22
N SER A 912 -10.40 68.75 -21.21
CA SER A 912 -11.08 70.01 -20.87
C SER A 912 -10.17 70.84 -19.97
N ASP A 913 -9.85 72.05 -20.42
CA ASP A 913 -9.10 73.02 -19.63
C ASP A 913 -9.98 73.61 -18.53
N SER A 914 -9.31 74.15 -17.52
CA SER A 914 -9.94 74.78 -16.37
C SER A 914 -9.44 76.21 -16.15
N ILE A 915 -10.35 77.12 -15.84
CA ILE A 915 -10.04 78.48 -15.37
C ILE A 915 -10.47 78.60 -13.91
N THR A 916 -9.57 79.04 -13.04
CA THR A 916 -9.79 78.95 -11.59
C THR A 916 -10.36 80.21 -10.94
N ASP A 917 -10.33 81.37 -11.60
CA ASP A 917 -10.64 82.66 -10.98
C ASP A 917 -11.33 83.69 -11.89
N PHE A 918 -12.01 83.23 -12.95
CA PHE A 918 -12.62 84.09 -13.97
C PHE A 918 -13.59 85.16 -13.40
N ALA A 919 -13.24 86.43 -13.48
CA ALA A 919 -14.04 87.55 -13.01
C ALA A 919 -15.02 88.07 -14.08
N ILE A 920 -16.32 87.83 -13.92
CA ILE A 920 -17.34 88.19 -14.91
C ILE A 920 -17.35 89.71 -15.16
N ASN A 921 -17.37 90.11 -16.43
CA ASN A 921 -17.27 91.49 -16.93
C ASN A 921 -15.88 92.14 -16.85
N SER A 922 -14.95 91.61 -16.04
CA SER A 922 -13.54 92.04 -16.02
C SER A 922 -12.75 91.21 -17.02
N ASP A 923 -12.71 89.91 -16.79
CA ASP A 923 -11.95 88.97 -17.59
C ASP A 923 -12.69 88.60 -18.87
N LYS A 924 -11.92 88.08 -19.81
CA LYS A 924 -12.36 87.77 -21.15
C LYS A 924 -11.79 86.47 -21.68
N ILE A 925 -12.51 85.90 -22.62
CA ILE A 925 -12.14 84.74 -23.41
C ILE A 925 -11.95 85.24 -24.84
N ASP A 926 -10.77 84.99 -25.39
CA ASP A 926 -10.44 85.25 -26.79
C ASP A 926 -10.35 83.92 -27.54
N LEU A 927 -10.83 83.90 -28.79
CA LEU A 927 -11.05 82.67 -29.54
C LEU A 927 -10.24 82.66 -30.83
N LEU A 928 -9.60 81.52 -31.08
CA LEU A 928 -8.92 81.21 -32.33
C LEU A 928 -9.63 80.06 -33.05
N THR A 929 -9.73 80.16 -34.38
CA THR A 929 -10.10 79.05 -35.27
C THR A 929 -9.19 77.84 -35.07
N GLN A 930 -9.59 76.65 -35.50
CA GLN A 930 -8.75 75.46 -35.46
C GLN A 930 -7.38 75.64 -36.17
N GLY A 931 -7.27 76.57 -37.13
CA GLY A 931 -6.00 76.94 -37.78
C GLY A 931 -5.16 77.99 -37.03
N GLY A 932 -5.56 78.41 -35.83
CA GLY A 932 -4.86 79.42 -35.01
C GLY A 932 -5.10 80.87 -35.43
N LEU A 933 -6.03 81.13 -36.36
CA LEU A 933 -6.41 82.49 -36.77
C LEU A 933 -7.48 83.05 -35.83
N ALA A 934 -7.45 84.35 -35.54
CA ALA A 934 -8.48 85.02 -34.74
C ALA A 934 -9.88 84.84 -35.34
N THR A 935 -10.87 84.60 -34.48
CA THR A 935 -12.29 84.52 -34.85
C THR A 935 -13.13 85.50 -34.04
N ASN A 936 -14.31 85.83 -34.54
CA ASN A 936 -15.24 86.68 -33.79
C ASN A 936 -15.80 85.94 -32.57
N ALA A 937 -16.17 86.70 -31.54
CA ALA A 937 -16.94 86.19 -30.40
C ALA A 937 -18.23 85.45 -30.84
N PRO A 938 -18.78 84.58 -29.97
CA PRO A 938 -20.02 83.87 -30.27
C PRO A 938 -21.18 84.82 -30.61
N ILE A 939 -21.96 84.53 -31.64
CA ILE A 939 -23.12 85.34 -32.06
C ILE A 939 -24.29 85.27 -31.08
N SER A 940 -24.31 84.24 -30.23
CA SER A 940 -25.29 84.06 -29.17
C SER A 940 -24.66 83.35 -27.98
N PHE A 941 -24.99 83.78 -26.76
CA PHE A 941 -24.54 83.15 -25.52
C PHE A 941 -25.72 83.01 -24.57
N SER A 942 -25.87 81.84 -23.94
CA SER A 942 -26.99 81.57 -23.03
C SER A 942 -26.60 80.69 -21.85
N ARG A 943 -27.35 80.76 -20.74
CA ARG A 943 -27.23 79.83 -19.62
C ARG A 943 -28.30 78.74 -19.68
N ALA A 944 -27.87 77.49 -19.65
CA ALA A 944 -28.71 76.30 -19.53
C ALA A 944 -29.06 76.01 -18.05
N THR A 945 -30.09 75.17 -17.84
CA THR A 945 -30.46 74.66 -16.51
C THR A 945 -29.33 73.84 -15.91
N ASP A 946 -29.21 73.87 -14.58
CA ASP A 946 -28.20 73.10 -13.86
C ASP A 946 -28.38 71.58 -14.07
N SER A 947 -27.27 70.85 -14.09
CA SER A 947 -27.18 69.41 -14.33
C SER A 947 -26.70 68.66 -13.09
N THR A 948 -27.06 67.39 -12.99
CA THR A 948 -26.64 66.45 -11.93
C THR A 948 -25.84 65.27 -12.49
N THR A 949 -25.42 65.36 -13.75
CA THR A 949 -24.66 64.31 -14.44
C THR A 949 -23.29 64.06 -13.80
N THR A 950 -22.78 62.85 -13.97
CA THR A 950 -21.51 62.41 -13.34
C THR A 950 -20.34 62.27 -14.32
N THR A 951 -20.56 62.51 -15.62
CA THR A 951 -19.51 62.48 -16.67
C THR A 951 -19.71 63.61 -17.66
N LEU A 952 -18.62 64.14 -18.23
CA LEU A 952 -18.67 65.25 -19.20
C LEU A 952 -19.42 64.86 -20.49
N GLN A 953 -19.29 63.60 -20.92
CA GLN A 953 -20.05 63.09 -22.06
C GLN A 953 -21.56 63.10 -21.79
N ASN A 954 -22.00 62.73 -20.59
CA ASN A 954 -23.41 62.77 -20.23
C ASN A 954 -23.91 64.20 -20.06
N LEU A 955 -23.07 65.12 -19.55
CA LEU A 955 -23.38 66.54 -19.49
C LEU A 955 -23.74 67.06 -20.88
N ILE A 956 -22.88 66.81 -21.87
CA ILE A 956 -23.10 67.26 -23.24
C ILE A 956 -24.35 66.62 -23.85
N ASN A 957 -24.50 65.29 -23.75
CA ASN A 957 -25.61 64.57 -24.34
C ASN A 957 -26.98 64.93 -23.73
N GLN A 958 -27.03 65.33 -22.45
CA GLN A 958 -28.28 65.61 -21.75
C GLN A 958 -28.64 67.10 -21.72
N VAL A 959 -27.67 68.01 -21.81
CA VAL A 959 -27.93 69.46 -21.71
C VAL A 959 -28.01 70.10 -23.09
N PHE A 960 -27.28 69.60 -24.07
CA PHE A 960 -27.21 70.19 -25.42
C PHE A 960 -27.82 69.26 -26.47
N THR A 961 -28.18 69.85 -27.60
CA THR A 961 -28.59 69.08 -28.78
C THR A 961 -27.31 68.77 -29.56
N ASP A 962 -26.97 67.50 -29.75
CA ASP A 962 -25.82 67.12 -30.59
C ASP A 962 -26.09 67.43 -32.07
N ALA A 963 -25.04 67.41 -32.89
CA ALA A 963 -25.16 67.56 -34.36
C ALA A 963 -25.89 66.37 -35.03
N ASN A 964 -26.23 65.31 -34.27
CA ASN A 964 -26.73 64.03 -34.79
C ASN A 964 -28.21 63.75 -34.52
N GLY A 965 -28.94 64.59 -33.78
CA GLY A 965 -30.40 64.63 -33.81
C GLY A 965 -31.11 64.45 -32.47
N ALA A 966 -31.50 65.61 -31.92
CA ALA A 966 -32.74 65.94 -31.21
C ALA A 966 -33.23 65.07 -30.03
N ILE A 967 -33.20 65.68 -28.83
CA ILE A 967 -34.15 65.45 -27.74
C ILE A 967 -34.79 66.79 -27.35
N THR A 968 -36.12 66.84 -27.35
CA THR A 968 -36.91 68.03 -27.03
C THR A 968 -36.69 68.47 -25.58
N GLY A 969 -36.23 69.70 -25.35
CA GLY A 969 -36.03 70.29 -24.02
C GLY A 969 -34.59 70.68 -23.68
N ASN A 970 -33.61 70.27 -24.49
CA ASN A 970 -32.20 70.64 -24.34
C ASN A 970 -31.91 72.05 -24.88
N GLN A 971 -30.83 72.68 -24.41
CA GLN A 971 -30.34 73.96 -24.92
C GLN A 971 -29.80 73.77 -26.35
N GLY A 972 -30.28 74.57 -27.30
CA GLY A 972 -29.76 74.57 -28.67
C GLY A 972 -28.35 75.19 -28.73
N LEU A 973 -27.42 74.52 -29.41
CA LEU A 973 -26.11 75.05 -29.79
C LEU A 973 -26.11 75.32 -31.30
N GLY A 974 -26.35 76.57 -31.68
CA GLY A 974 -26.27 77.02 -33.06
C GLY A 974 -24.84 77.33 -33.49
N VAL A 975 -24.65 77.58 -34.79
CA VAL A 975 -23.36 78.01 -35.36
C VAL A 975 -22.80 79.20 -34.59
N ASN A 976 -21.53 79.12 -34.20
CA ASN A 976 -20.78 80.13 -33.44
C ASN A 976 -21.52 80.60 -32.18
N SER A 977 -22.06 79.66 -31.39
CA SER A 977 -22.77 79.95 -30.14
C SER A 977 -22.04 79.43 -28.92
N ALA A 978 -22.30 80.02 -27.77
CA ALA A 978 -21.80 79.52 -26.50
C ALA A 978 -22.95 79.22 -25.54
N ALA A 979 -22.70 78.34 -24.57
CA ALA A 979 -23.60 78.09 -23.47
C ALA A 979 -22.87 77.83 -22.16
N LEU A 980 -23.45 78.32 -21.07
CA LEU A 980 -22.97 78.10 -19.70
C LEU A 980 -23.88 77.10 -19.00
N VAL A 981 -23.32 76.11 -18.31
CA VAL A 981 -24.07 75.12 -17.51
C VAL A 981 -23.38 74.86 -16.18
N GLN A 982 -24.13 74.75 -15.10
CA GLN A 982 -23.60 74.36 -13.78
C GLN A 982 -23.91 72.89 -13.50
N VAL A 983 -22.93 72.13 -13.01
CA VAL A 983 -23.10 70.77 -12.51
C VAL A 983 -22.99 70.77 -10.99
N THR A 984 -24.02 70.25 -10.31
CA THR A 984 -24.20 70.43 -8.86
C THR A 984 -23.79 69.24 -8.00
N THR A 985 -23.56 68.08 -8.61
CA THR A 985 -23.27 66.82 -7.90
C THR A 985 -22.31 65.93 -8.70
N GLY A 986 -21.54 65.09 -8.00
CA GLY A 986 -20.69 64.07 -8.64
C GLY A 986 -19.25 64.53 -8.91
N ALA A 987 -18.47 63.68 -9.57
CA ALA A 987 -17.03 63.87 -9.79
C ALA A 987 -16.69 65.05 -10.71
N ILE A 988 -17.65 65.54 -11.50
CA ILE A 988 -17.49 66.66 -12.44
C ILE A 988 -18.21 67.94 -11.97
N ALA A 989 -18.55 68.07 -10.69
CA ALA A 989 -19.22 69.27 -10.18
C ALA A 989 -18.40 70.54 -10.51
N GLY A 990 -19.04 71.56 -11.08
CA GLY A 990 -18.35 72.72 -11.65
C GLY A 990 -19.24 73.56 -12.58
N THR A 991 -18.71 74.66 -13.11
CA THR A 991 -19.41 75.48 -14.10
C THR A 991 -18.71 75.35 -15.44
N TYR A 992 -19.42 74.88 -16.46
CA TYR A 992 -18.84 74.61 -17.77
C TYR A 992 -19.31 75.63 -18.80
N LEU A 993 -18.35 76.19 -19.51
CA LEU A 993 -18.57 76.99 -20.70
C LEU A 993 -18.35 76.09 -21.93
N VAL A 994 -19.39 75.97 -22.74
CA VAL A 994 -19.41 75.20 -23.97
C VAL A 994 -19.47 76.17 -25.14
N ILE A 995 -18.57 76.04 -26.11
CA ILE A 995 -18.50 76.95 -27.25
C ILE A 995 -18.47 76.11 -28.52
N ASN A 996 -19.46 76.36 -29.38
CA ASN A 996 -19.61 75.71 -30.67
C ASN A 996 -18.91 76.50 -31.77
N ASP A 997 -18.27 75.78 -32.68
CA ASP A 997 -17.53 76.31 -33.81
C ASP A 997 -18.45 76.79 -34.96
N SER A 998 -18.02 76.65 -36.22
CA SER A 998 -18.83 77.00 -37.38
C SER A 998 -19.89 75.95 -37.79
N THR A 999 -20.03 74.85 -37.05
CA THR A 999 -20.93 73.74 -37.36
C THR A 999 -21.96 73.55 -36.25
N ALA A 1000 -23.26 73.66 -36.55
CA ALA A 1000 -24.31 73.53 -35.54
C ALA A 1000 -24.29 72.16 -34.83
N GLY A 1001 -24.49 72.19 -33.50
CA GLY A 1001 -24.46 71.02 -32.62
C GLY A 1001 -23.05 70.66 -32.13
N PHE A 1002 -22.95 70.13 -30.91
CA PHE A 1002 -21.65 69.92 -30.26
C PHE A 1002 -20.79 68.84 -30.93
N GLN A 1003 -19.53 69.16 -31.24
CA GLN A 1003 -18.52 68.28 -31.81
C GLN A 1003 -17.38 67.98 -30.81
N SER A 1004 -17.33 66.77 -30.26
CA SER A 1004 -16.41 66.41 -29.17
C SER A 1004 -14.92 66.54 -29.44
N SER A 1005 -14.50 66.58 -30.70
CA SER A 1005 -13.09 66.70 -31.12
C SER A 1005 -12.68 68.12 -31.50
N ASN A 1006 -13.61 69.07 -31.52
CA ASN A 1006 -13.37 70.39 -32.13
C ASN A 1006 -13.97 71.54 -31.30
N ASP A 1007 -15.18 71.36 -30.77
CA ASP A 1007 -15.82 72.36 -29.93
C ASP A 1007 -15.15 72.46 -28.57
N LEU A 1008 -15.21 73.66 -27.99
CA LEU A 1008 -14.58 73.94 -26.72
C LEU A 1008 -15.51 73.60 -25.56
N LEU A 1009 -14.97 72.93 -24.56
CA LEU A 1009 -15.53 72.71 -23.24
C LEU A 1009 -14.51 73.18 -22.22
N ILE A 1010 -14.81 74.24 -21.49
CA ILE A 1010 -13.92 74.85 -20.49
C ILE A 1010 -14.61 74.80 -19.13
N ASN A 1011 -13.91 74.31 -18.12
CA ASN A 1011 -14.40 74.29 -16.75
C ASN A 1011 -13.98 75.56 -16.00
N ILE A 1012 -14.93 76.41 -15.69
CA ILE A 1012 -14.70 77.58 -14.84
C ILE A 1012 -14.94 77.12 -13.39
N THR A 1013 -13.87 76.66 -12.75
CA THR A 1013 -13.90 76.09 -11.40
C THR A 1013 -14.08 77.16 -10.33
N GLY A 1014 -13.70 78.40 -10.63
CA GLY A 1014 -14.01 79.57 -9.83
C GLY A 1014 -14.33 80.77 -10.71
N PHE A 1015 -15.48 81.41 -10.44
CA PHE A 1015 -15.79 82.73 -10.97
C PHE A 1015 -15.94 83.72 -9.82
N THR A 1016 -15.47 84.95 -10.00
CA THR A 1016 -15.72 86.04 -9.05
C THR A 1016 -16.84 86.93 -9.60
N GLY A 1017 -17.99 86.96 -8.90
CA GLY A 1017 -19.21 87.65 -9.34
C GLY A 1017 -20.49 86.85 -9.11
N THR A 1018 -21.62 87.32 -9.64
CA THR A 1018 -22.90 86.60 -9.59
C THR A 1018 -23.09 85.77 -10.85
N LEU A 1019 -23.37 84.46 -10.71
CA LEU A 1019 -23.68 83.59 -11.84
C LEU A 1019 -24.87 84.16 -12.65
N PRO A 1020 -24.79 84.20 -14.00
CA PRO A 1020 -25.88 84.74 -14.80
C PRO A 1020 -27.21 84.02 -14.57
N ALA A 1021 -28.33 84.72 -14.77
CA ALA A 1021 -29.65 84.11 -14.77
C ALA A 1021 -29.81 83.14 -15.95
N LEU A 1022 -30.78 82.23 -15.88
CA LEU A 1022 -31.13 81.33 -17.00
C LEU A 1022 -31.53 82.16 -18.23
N GLY A 1023 -31.13 81.71 -19.43
CA GLY A 1023 -31.44 82.40 -20.70
C GLY A 1023 -30.26 83.20 -21.28
N SER A 1024 -30.53 84.20 -22.12
CA SER A 1024 -29.48 84.91 -22.86
C SER A 1024 -28.51 85.66 -21.94
N ILE A 1025 -27.22 85.49 -22.19
CA ILE A 1025 -26.12 86.22 -21.55
C ILE A 1025 -25.59 87.23 -22.58
N ASN A 1026 -25.17 88.42 -22.12
CA ASN A 1026 -24.47 89.35 -22.99
C ASN A 1026 -23.08 88.77 -23.34
N VAL A 1027 -22.80 88.61 -24.63
CA VAL A 1027 -21.54 88.05 -25.14
C VAL A 1027 -20.33 88.81 -24.60
N SER A 1028 -20.42 90.15 -24.51
CA SER A 1028 -19.31 90.99 -24.02
C SER A 1028 -19.00 90.81 -22.53
N SER A 1029 -19.82 90.08 -21.77
CA SER A 1029 -19.55 89.76 -20.37
C SER A 1029 -18.45 88.71 -20.21
N PHE A 1030 -18.22 87.87 -21.23
CA PHE A 1030 -17.24 86.78 -21.21
C PHE A 1030 -16.26 86.81 -22.39
N PHE A 1031 -16.62 87.38 -23.55
CA PHE A 1031 -15.81 87.33 -24.77
C PHE A 1031 -15.35 88.71 -25.23
N ILE A 1032 -14.25 88.77 -26.00
CA ILE A 1032 -13.71 89.97 -26.68
C ILE A 1032 -14.24 90.07 -28.12
#